data_AF-A0A956VIW2-F1
#
_entry.id   AF-A0A956VIW2-F1
#
_cell.length_a   1.000
_cell.length_b   1.000
_cell.length_c   1.000
_cell.angle_alpha   90.00
_cell.angle_beta   90.00
_cell.angle_gamma   90.00
#
_symmetry.space_group_name_H-M   'P 1'
#
loop_
_entity.id
_entity.type
_entity.pdbx_description
1 polymer ?
#
loop_
_entity_poly.entity_id
_entity_poly.type
_entity_poly.pdbx_seq_one_letter_code
_entity_poly.pdbx_strand_id
1 'polypeptide(L)'
;MPDSLYLGKTFAPASESLGEAFKLDPDDLTTHGLVVGMTGSGKTGLSTVLIEELLGAGTPVIAIDPKGDLVNLALAFANLAPEQFAPWLESTSDPESPETVARRWREGLADWQIDQPAVAAYVAAHGVRILTPGSESGEPLNVLNSLSAPSDIDLGDTEAVREEIDSIVSGLLGFIDIEADPVASREYILLFTILENAWNAGQPMDLVTLVGLVASPAIDKVGALPLEMFYPQKDRMALMMRLNNLVASPPFEAWRTGADIDFDAWTSPVAGKTPLTIIYTAHLDDRERMFVTTLLLTRLITWMRNQPGRDSLRCLLYMDEVFGYFPPVAEPPSKRPLLTLLKQARAYGVGVLLATQNPVDIDYKGLANMGLWAIGRLQTPQDQARVASGIREALEASGSEDLETLIGNARKRVFLIHDVHRKEPVLIHSRWAMSYLRGPLTRDEIRRLRDSGSLLSPAAGQSPAAPASTTATPPAGGAAATPAPSIAPAIPGARPQFANLHGGASATAYVWLKLRARYKQGRGGNSFQRELAFALPCSNLSSVTELFEGTPIEIEESAFSAAAPASLAYADVPDYVLSKGLKAFDVTIRDRLDDQVAVEVLYDPVSRTYGEFGEDETVLAMRIPRVASERKKRQAIESRLAKKRSDLAIKSQEISGRRMEKWASIGTSILSNINIFTGRKRTVTGVGGVLSKNRMEQTARDRKERLEAEIAELEQQLAELNDIDTSRFETRTLKPARADVSELRRELVWVY
;
A
#
# COMPACT_ATOMS: atom_id res chain seq x y z
N MET A 1 -34.84 -3.84 10.30
CA MET A 1 -33.68 -3.59 9.43
C MET A 1 -34.12 -3.87 8.01
N PRO A 2 -33.56 -3.25 6.97
CA PRO A 2 -33.89 -3.67 5.60
C PRO A 2 -33.52 -5.14 5.39
N ASP A 3 -34.48 -5.94 4.95
CA ASP A 3 -34.30 -7.39 4.70
C ASP A 3 -33.48 -7.69 3.42
N SER A 4 -32.95 -6.65 2.76
CA SER A 4 -32.27 -6.75 1.47
C SER A 4 -31.48 -5.48 1.13
N LEU A 5 -30.37 -5.63 0.42
CA LEU A 5 -29.47 -4.56 -0.04
C LEU A 5 -29.87 -4.07 -1.44
N TYR A 6 -30.28 -2.80 -1.57
CA TYR A 6 -30.68 -2.21 -2.86
C TYR A 6 -29.48 -1.71 -3.67
N LEU A 7 -28.97 -2.55 -4.59
CA LEU A 7 -27.77 -2.21 -5.36
C LEU A 7 -28.06 -1.42 -6.65
N GLY A 8 -29.30 -1.42 -7.13
CA GLY A 8 -29.65 -0.77 -8.39
C GLY A 8 -30.87 -1.36 -9.06
N LYS A 9 -30.90 -1.35 -10.40
CA LYS A 9 -32.01 -1.89 -11.19
C LYS A 9 -31.48 -2.88 -12.22
N THR A 10 -32.28 -3.87 -12.58
CA THR A 10 -31.94 -4.75 -13.69
C THR A 10 -31.78 -3.92 -14.98
N PHE A 11 -30.91 -4.35 -15.87
CA PHE A 11 -30.56 -3.61 -17.07
C PHE A 11 -30.76 -4.49 -18.31
N ALA A 12 -31.56 -4.00 -19.26
CA ALA A 12 -31.79 -4.66 -20.55
C ALA A 12 -30.85 -4.04 -21.61
N PRO A 13 -29.81 -4.76 -22.08
CA PRO A 13 -28.81 -4.17 -22.98
C PRO A 13 -29.35 -3.78 -24.36
N ALA A 14 -30.34 -4.51 -24.86
CA ALA A 14 -30.89 -4.29 -26.19
C ALA A 14 -31.69 -2.99 -26.30
N SER A 15 -32.36 -2.59 -25.22
CA SER A 15 -33.19 -1.38 -25.14
C SER A 15 -32.56 -0.25 -24.32
N GLU A 16 -31.38 -0.49 -23.73
CA GLU A 16 -30.71 0.40 -22.77
C GLU A 16 -31.63 0.92 -21.65
N SER A 17 -32.59 0.09 -21.23
CA SER A 17 -33.62 0.47 -20.26
C SER A 17 -33.39 -0.16 -18.90
N LEU A 18 -33.70 0.59 -17.85
CA LEU A 18 -33.75 0.10 -16.47
C LEU A 18 -35.05 -0.67 -16.21
N GLY A 19 -34.94 -1.83 -15.59
CA GLY A 19 -36.05 -2.67 -15.15
C GLY A 19 -36.35 -2.51 -13.66
N GLU A 20 -36.66 -3.64 -13.03
CA GLU A 20 -37.04 -3.72 -11.61
C GLU A 20 -35.85 -3.48 -10.67
N ALA A 21 -36.16 -3.15 -9.41
CA ALA A 21 -35.16 -3.00 -8.37
C ALA A 21 -34.42 -4.32 -8.13
N PHE A 22 -33.09 -4.29 -8.26
CA PHE A 22 -32.22 -5.39 -7.87
C PHE A 22 -31.88 -5.26 -6.39
N LYS A 23 -32.16 -6.33 -5.65
CA LYS A 23 -31.94 -6.45 -4.21
C LYS A 23 -31.14 -7.71 -3.93
N LEU A 24 -30.07 -7.62 -3.14
CA LEU A 24 -29.23 -8.74 -2.69
C LEU A 24 -29.57 -9.10 -1.24
N ASP A 25 -29.57 -10.37 -0.86
CA ASP A 25 -29.67 -10.74 0.55
C ASP A 25 -28.29 -10.52 1.22
N PRO A 26 -28.20 -9.78 2.35
CA PRO A 26 -26.93 -9.63 3.07
C PRO A 26 -26.26 -10.98 3.38
N ASP A 27 -27.04 -12.03 3.67
CA ASP A 27 -26.51 -13.33 4.06
C ASP A 27 -25.86 -14.08 2.88
N ASP A 28 -26.15 -13.70 1.63
CA ASP A 28 -25.47 -14.25 0.44
C ASP A 28 -23.96 -13.98 0.49
N LEU A 29 -23.54 -12.87 1.13
CA LEU A 29 -22.13 -12.48 1.29
C LEU A 29 -21.36 -13.36 2.31
N THR A 30 -22.04 -14.23 3.06
CA THR A 30 -21.37 -15.28 3.85
C THR A 30 -20.61 -16.27 2.96
N THR A 31 -21.00 -16.38 1.68
CA THR A 31 -20.28 -17.16 0.67
C THR A 31 -19.18 -16.37 -0.04
N HIS A 32 -18.81 -15.21 0.49
CA HIS A 32 -17.79 -14.32 -0.07
C HIS A 32 -18.16 -13.79 -1.46
N GLY A 33 -17.38 -12.84 -1.96
CA GLY A 33 -17.60 -12.32 -3.29
C GLY A 33 -16.39 -11.65 -3.94
N LEU A 34 -16.57 -11.37 -5.21
CA LEU A 34 -15.60 -10.74 -6.09
C LEU A 34 -16.24 -9.58 -6.86
N VAL A 35 -15.58 -8.43 -6.89
CA VAL A 35 -15.91 -7.32 -7.78
C VAL A 35 -14.77 -7.09 -8.77
N VAL A 36 -15.03 -7.32 -10.05
CA VAL A 36 -14.04 -7.16 -11.12
C VAL A 36 -14.46 -6.06 -12.07
N GLY A 37 -13.54 -5.20 -12.47
CA GLY A 37 -13.78 -4.31 -13.59
C GLY A 37 -12.60 -3.38 -13.86
N MET A 38 -12.39 -3.05 -15.14
CA MET A 38 -11.34 -2.11 -15.54
C MET A 38 -11.51 -0.74 -14.87
N THR A 39 -10.43 0.05 -14.81
CA THR A 39 -10.52 1.46 -14.40
C THR A 39 -11.63 2.19 -15.16
N GLY A 40 -12.49 2.91 -14.44
CA GLY A 40 -13.64 3.63 -15.00
C GLY A 40 -14.89 2.78 -15.28
N SER A 41 -14.86 1.46 -15.06
CA SER A 41 -16.05 0.59 -15.15
C SER A 41 -17.12 0.92 -14.11
N GLY A 42 -16.72 1.53 -12.99
CA GLY A 42 -17.59 1.85 -11.86
C GLY A 42 -17.44 0.92 -10.65
N LYS A 43 -16.45 0.01 -10.63
CA LYS A 43 -16.16 -0.94 -9.55
C LYS A 43 -16.27 -0.33 -8.15
N THR A 44 -15.56 0.79 -7.92
CA THR A 44 -15.58 1.53 -6.65
C THR A 44 -16.97 2.07 -6.33
N GLY A 45 -17.71 2.54 -7.34
CA GLY A 45 -19.09 3.01 -7.16
C GLY A 45 -20.05 1.90 -6.72
N LEU A 46 -20.01 0.74 -7.36
CA LEU A 46 -20.81 -0.43 -6.94
C LEU A 46 -20.42 -0.88 -5.53
N SER A 47 -19.12 -0.92 -5.24
CA SER A 47 -18.62 -1.34 -3.92
C SER A 47 -19.06 -0.36 -2.82
N THR A 48 -19.02 0.95 -3.10
CA THR A 48 -19.53 2.00 -2.20
C THR A 48 -21.02 1.77 -1.94
N VAL A 49 -21.82 1.57 -2.98
CA VAL A 49 -23.26 1.29 -2.87
C VAL A 49 -23.52 0.06 -2.01
N LEU A 50 -22.79 -1.03 -2.22
CA LEU A 50 -22.92 -2.24 -1.43
C LEU A 50 -22.59 -1.99 0.06
N ILE A 51 -21.52 -1.24 0.34
CA ILE A 51 -21.14 -0.88 1.72
C ILE A 51 -22.19 0.03 2.35
N GLU A 52 -22.72 1.02 1.63
CA GLU A 52 -23.80 1.89 2.12
C GLU A 52 -25.03 1.08 2.55
N GLU A 53 -25.46 0.12 1.72
CA GLU A 53 -26.59 -0.75 2.02
C GLU A 53 -26.32 -1.66 3.23
N LEU A 54 -25.10 -2.22 3.35
CA LEU A 54 -24.72 -3.06 4.49
C LEU A 54 -24.78 -2.28 5.81
N LEU A 55 -24.23 -1.06 5.80
CA LEU A 55 -24.24 -0.19 6.98
C LEU A 55 -25.68 0.19 7.37
N GLY A 56 -26.53 0.49 6.38
CA GLY A 56 -27.96 0.72 6.58
C GLY A 56 -28.72 -0.51 7.07
N ALA A 57 -28.24 -1.71 6.73
CA ALA A 57 -28.75 -2.99 7.21
C ALA A 57 -28.21 -3.39 8.60
N GLY A 58 -27.34 -2.58 9.22
CA GLY A 58 -26.78 -2.90 10.53
C GLY A 58 -25.55 -3.81 10.49
N THR A 59 -25.02 -4.10 9.31
CA THR A 59 -23.83 -4.95 9.15
C THR A 59 -22.56 -4.11 9.15
N PRO A 60 -21.65 -4.31 10.13
CA PRO A 60 -20.38 -3.62 10.16
C PRO A 60 -19.45 -4.06 9.02
N VAL A 61 -18.64 -3.11 8.55
CA VAL A 61 -17.69 -3.33 7.45
C VAL A 61 -16.29 -2.93 7.90
N ILE A 62 -15.32 -3.81 7.64
CA ILE A 62 -13.89 -3.54 7.76
C ILE A 62 -13.35 -3.45 6.34
N ALA A 63 -12.80 -2.30 5.96
CA ALA A 63 -12.38 -2.03 4.59
C ALA A 63 -10.89 -1.71 4.51
N ILE A 64 -10.12 -2.44 3.70
CA ILE A 64 -8.71 -2.12 3.41
C ILE A 64 -8.66 -1.29 2.14
N ASP A 65 -8.11 -0.07 2.25
CA ASP A 65 -8.11 0.96 1.21
C ASP A 65 -6.68 1.34 0.78
N PRO A 66 -6.08 0.58 -0.17
CA PRO A 66 -4.76 0.90 -0.70
C PRO A 66 -4.76 2.07 -1.69
N LYS A 67 -5.93 2.53 -2.16
CA LYS A 67 -6.04 3.62 -3.15
C LYS A 67 -6.50 4.94 -2.57
N GLY A 68 -7.10 4.91 -1.39
CA GLY A 68 -7.65 6.10 -0.73
C GLY A 68 -9.02 6.51 -1.26
N ASP A 69 -9.72 5.64 -2.00
CA ASP A 69 -11.02 5.94 -2.58
C ASP A 69 -12.19 5.66 -1.61
N LEU A 70 -12.03 4.72 -0.68
CA LEU A 70 -13.11 4.28 0.21
C LEU A 70 -13.38 5.29 1.32
N VAL A 71 -12.40 6.11 1.68
CA VAL A 71 -12.58 7.22 2.64
C VAL A 71 -13.63 8.25 2.18
N ASN A 72 -14.02 8.24 0.89
CA ASN A 72 -15.20 8.98 0.40
C ASN A 72 -16.51 8.54 1.08
N LEU A 73 -16.59 7.35 1.70
CA LEU A 73 -17.74 6.93 2.49
C LEU A 73 -18.00 7.87 3.68
N ALA A 74 -16.98 8.61 4.15
CA ALA A 74 -17.12 9.67 5.15
C ALA A 74 -17.74 10.98 4.60
N LEU A 75 -17.89 11.10 3.27
CA LEU A 75 -18.44 12.28 2.58
C LEU A 75 -19.93 12.11 2.23
N ALA A 76 -20.72 11.57 3.16
CA ALA A 76 -22.18 11.53 3.05
C ALA A 76 -22.81 12.74 3.74
N PHE A 77 -23.53 13.56 2.98
CA PHE A 77 -24.02 14.86 3.45
C PHE A 77 -25.53 14.84 3.67
N ALA A 78 -25.96 14.80 4.94
CA ALA A 78 -27.38 14.67 5.32
C ALA A 78 -28.31 15.72 4.69
N ASN A 79 -27.83 16.95 4.48
CA ASN A 79 -28.64 18.03 3.91
C ASN A 79 -28.40 18.26 2.41
N LEU A 80 -27.41 17.57 1.82
CA LEU A 80 -26.98 17.75 0.43
C LEU A 80 -26.78 19.24 0.07
N ALA A 81 -26.34 20.05 1.04
CA ALA A 81 -26.21 21.48 0.90
C ALA A 81 -24.88 21.84 0.20
N PRO A 82 -24.84 22.86 -0.68
CA PRO A 82 -23.63 23.27 -1.39
C PRO A 82 -22.40 23.46 -0.50
N GLU A 83 -22.59 24.01 0.70
CA GLU A 83 -21.55 24.30 1.68
C GLU A 83 -20.87 23.02 2.20
N GLN A 84 -21.56 21.88 2.17
CA GLN A 84 -20.99 20.60 2.58
C GLN A 84 -20.08 20.01 1.50
N PHE A 85 -20.32 20.31 0.22
CA PHE A 85 -19.47 19.89 -0.90
C PHE A 85 -18.26 20.81 -1.09
N ALA A 86 -18.40 22.11 -0.82
CA ALA A 86 -17.39 23.12 -1.09
C ALA A 86 -15.96 22.78 -0.60
N PRO A 87 -15.74 22.21 0.61
CA PRO A 87 -14.40 21.88 1.11
C PRO A 87 -13.70 20.74 0.35
N TRP A 88 -14.45 19.99 -0.47
CA TRP A 88 -14.00 18.77 -1.14
C TRP A 88 -13.89 18.93 -2.65
N LEU A 89 -14.16 20.12 -3.18
CA LEU A 89 -14.01 20.40 -4.60
C LEU A 89 -12.54 20.53 -4.97
N GLU A 90 -12.17 20.02 -6.15
CA GLU A 90 -10.81 20.08 -6.64
C GLU A 90 -10.39 21.52 -6.91
N SER A 91 -9.14 21.87 -6.59
CA SER A 91 -8.51 23.13 -6.97
C SER A 91 -8.02 23.07 -8.42
N THR A 92 -8.93 22.93 -9.38
CA THR A 92 -8.60 22.98 -10.81
C THR A 92 -8.68 24.42 -11.33
N SER A 93 -8.25 24.64 -12.58
CA SER A 93 -8.35 25.95 -13.25
C SER A 93 -9.79 26.39 -13.53
N ASP A 94 -10.75 25.46 -13.50
CA ASP A 94 -12.18 25.71 -13.68
C ASP A 94 -12.98 24.82 -12.71
N PRO A 95 -12.99 25.14 -11.41
CA PRO A 95 -13.64 24.32 -10.41
C PRO A 95 -15.17 24.44 -10.54
N GLU A 96 -15.85 23.29 -10.62
CA GLU A 96 -17.31 23.23 -10.67
C GLU A 96 -17.90 23.88 -9.41
N SER A 97 -18.97 24.68 -9.53
CA SER A 97 -19.51 25.39 -8.36
C SER A 97 -20.14 24.42 -7.34
N PRO A 98 -20.05 24.67 -6.03
CA PRO A 98 -20.69 23.83 -5.01
C PRO A 98 -22.19 23.63 -5.25
N GLU A 99 -22.89 24.64 -5.78
CA GLU A 99 -24.32 24.56 -6.10
C GLU A 99 -24.59 23.59 -7.25
N THR A 100 -23.71 23.59 -8.25
CA THR A 100 -23.79 22.69 -9.41
C THR A 100 -23.58 21.24 -8.97
N VAL A 101 -22.58 21.00 -8.14
CA VAL A 101 -22.28 19.67 -7.59
C VAL A 101 -23.41 19.17 -6.71
N ALA A 102 -23.90 20.00 -5.79
CA ALA A 102 -25.02 19.65 -4.90
C ALA A 102 -26.31 19.39 -5.68
N ARG A 103 -26.60 20.16 -6.74
CA ARG A 103 -27.73 19.91 -7.64
C ARG A 103 -27.57 18.56 -8.36
N ARG A 104 -26.40 18.30 -8.97
CA ARG A 104 -26.11 17.04 -9.66
C ARG A 104 -26.28 15.85 -8.72
N TRP A 105 -25.83 15.97 -7.47
CA TRP A 105 -25.97 14.90 -6.49
C TRP A 105 -27.44 14.65 -6.10
N ARG A 106 -28.22 15.72 -5.88
CA ARG A 106 -29.66 15.62 -5.59
C ARG A 106 -30.44 14.99 -6.75
N GLU A 107 -30.21 15.45 -7.97
CA GLU A 107 -30.84 14.90 -9.18
C GLU A 107 -30.44 13.44 -9.38
N GLY A 108 -29.15 13.13 -9.26
CA GLY A 108 -28.61 11.79 -9.37
C GLY A 108 -29.18 10.82 -8.32
N LEU A 109 -29.47 11.26 -7.10
CA LEU A 109 -30.15 10.43 -6.08
C LEU A 109 -31.65 10.28 -6.37
N ALA A 110 -32.31 11.36 -6.81
CA ALA A 110 -33.74 11.36 -7.12
C ALA A 110 -34.10 10.39 -8.26
N ASP A 111 -33.23 10.26 -9.27
CA ASP A 111 -33.38 9.27 -10.36
C ASP A 111 -33.47 7.82 -9.86
N TRP A 112 -32.92 7.57 -8.67
CA TRP A 112 -32.94 6.28 -7.99
C TRP A 112 -33.92 6.20 -6.82
N GLN A 113 -34.83 7.18 -6.71
CA GLN A 113 -35.83 7.28 -5.65
C GLN A 113 -35.21 7.38 -4.25
N ILE A 114 -34.03 7.98 -4.15
CA ILE A 114 -33.35 8.26 -2.89
C ILE A 114 -33.48 9.77 -2.65
N ASP A 115 -34.20 10.14 -1.59
CA ASP A 115 -34.41 11.53 -1.21
C ASP A 115 -33.46 11.97 -0.08
N GLN A 116 -33.47 13.26 0.23
CA GLN A 116 -32.63 13.81 1.30
C GLN A 116 -32.93 13.15 2.67
N PRO A 117 -34.19 12.91 3.08
CA PRO A 117 -34.48 12.12 4.28
C PRO A 117 -33.81 10.74 4.31
N ALA A 118 -33.79 10.00 3.20
CA ALA A 118 -33.10 8.71 3.12
C ALA A 118 -31.58 8.85 3.34
N VAL A 119 -30.94 9.86 2.73
CA VAL A 119 -29.50 10.14 2.96
C VAL A 119 -29.24 10.55 4.41
N ALA A 120 -30.10 11.38 5.00
CA ALA A 120 -29.98 11.78 6.40
C ALA A 120 -30.13 10.57 7.35
N ALA A 121 -31.05 9.66 7.05
CA ALA A 121 -31.22 8.41 7.79
C ALA A 121 -29.97 7.52 7.67
N TYR A 122 -29.38 7.41 6.48
CA TYR A 122 -28.10 6.73 6.27
C TYR A 122 -27.02 7.34 7.18
N VAL A 123 -26.75 8.64 7.07
CA VAL A 123 -25.73 9.36 7.88
C VAL A 123 -25.94 9.21 9.39
N ALA A 124 -27.19 9.14 9.84
CA ALA A 124 -27.52 8.95 11.25
C ALA A 124 -27.28 7.50 11.73
N ALA A 125 -27.49 6.51 10.88
CA ALA A 125 -27.45 5.09 11.23
C ALA A 125 -26.05 4.48 11.26
N HIS A 126 -25.07 5.08 10.60
CA HIS A 126 -23.70 4.57 10.57
C HIS A 126 -22.69 5.63 11.00
N GLY A 127 -21.46 5.18 11.20
CA GLY A 127 -20.35 6.10 11.35
C GLY A 127 -19.05 5.49 10.86
N VAL A 128 -18.11 6.36 10.51
CA VAL A 128 -16.89 5.99 9.79
C VAL A 128 -15.68 6.23 10.69
N ARG A 129 -14.81 5.22 10.80
CA ARG A 129 -13.47 5.31 11.38
C ARG A 129 -12.44 5.18 10.28
N ILE A 130 -11.39 5.97 10.32
CA ILE A 130 -10.28 5.91 9.36
C ILE A 130 -9.00 5.66 10.15
N LEU A 131 -8.53 4.43 10.14
CA LEU A 131 -7.29 4.00 10.76
C LEU A 131 -6.13 4.23 9.79
N THR A 132 -5.05 4.87 10.25
CA THR A 132 -3.88 5.21 9.44
C THR A 132 -2.60 4.68 10.07
N PRO A 133 -2.21 3.41 9.82
CA PRO A 133 -0.97 2.83 10.36
C PRO A 133 0.25 3.65 9.94
N GLY A 134 1.18 3.92 10.85
CA GLY A 134 2.38 4.72 10.56
C GLY A 134 2.08 6.20 10.26
N SER A 135 0.88 6.70 10.56
CA SER A 135 0.50 8.10 10.32
C SER A 135 -0.51 8.61 11.34
N GLU A 136 -0.41 9.90 11.69
CA GLU A 136 -1.39 10.60 12.52
C GLU A 136 -2.37 11.45 11.68
N SER A 137 -2.61 11.07 10.42
CA SER A 137 -3.58 11.77 9.56
C SER A 137 -5.01 11.42 9.94
N GLY A 138 -5.30 10.14 10.17
CA GLY A 138 -6.55 9.65 10.74
C GLY A 138 -6.41 9.31 12.22
N GLU A 139 -7.03 8.19 12.60
CA GLU A 139 -6.81 7.52 13.89
C GLU A 139 -5.55 6.63 13.79
N PRO A 140 -4.51 6.86 14.60
CA PRO A 140 -3.32 6.02 14.59
C PRO A 140 -3.65 4.57 14.95
N LEU A 141 -3.00 3.61 14.27
CA LEU A 141 -3.12 2.20 14.56
C LEU A 141 -1.79 1.67 15.09
N ASN A 142 -1.84 1.11 16.30
CA ASN A 142 -0.70 0.40 16.85
C ASN A 142 -0.63 -1.01 16.25
N VAL A 143 0.44 -1.27 15.51
CA VAL A 143 0.67 -2.58 14.86
C VAL A 143 1.86 -3.35 15.44
N LEU A 144 2.69 -2.72 16.27
CA LEU A 144 4.00 -3.28 16.69
C LEU A 144 4.31 -3.19 18.18
N ASN A 145 3.50 -2.51 19.01
CA ASN A 145 3.81 -2.40 20.45
C ASN A 145 3.58 -3.72 21.21
N SER A 146 2.56 -4.50 20.83
CA SER A 146 2.26 -5.79 21.49
C SER A 146 2.79 -6.95 20.66
N LEU A 147 4.06 -7.31 20.88
CA LEU A 147 4.65 -8.58 20.40
C LEU A 147 4.24 -9.77 21.28
N SER A 148 3.39 -9.52 22.28
CA SER A 148 2.84 -10.52 23.19
C SER A 148 1.86 -11.43 22.46
N ALA A 149 1.73 -12.65 22.95
CA ALA A 149 0.68 -13.56 22.49
C ALA A 149 -0.67 -12.84 22.58
N PRO A 150 -1.45 -12.81 21.48
CA PRO A 150 -2.81 -12.28 21.52
C PRO A 150 -3.61 -12.94 22.64
N SER A 151 -4.39 -12.17 23.42
CA SER A 151 -5.18 -12.74 24.52
C SER A 151 -6.23 -13.75 24.04
N ASP A 152 -6.56 -13.70 22.76
CA ASP A 152 -7.54 -14.50 22.06
C ASP A 152 -6.91 -15.70 21.31
N ILE A 153 -5.58 -15.86 21.29
CA ILE A 153 -4.97 -17.06 20.70
C ILE A 153 -4.99 -18.23 21.68
N ASP A 154 -5.42 -19.41 21.23
CA ASP A 154 -5.21 -20.65 21.98
C ASP A 154 -3.75 -21.09 21.83
N LEU A 155 -2.96 -20.94 22.89
CA LEU A 155 -1.56 -21.38 22.92
C LEU A 155 -1.39 -22.90 22.73
N GLY A 156 -2.47 -23.68 22.88
CA GLY A 156 -2.49 -25.10 22.54
C GLY A 156 -2.50 -25.38 21.02
N ASP A 157 -2.98 -24.44 20.21
CA ASP A 157 -2.99 -24.55 18.74
C ASP A 157 -1.62 -24.12 18.19
N THR A 158 -0.72 -25.10 18.07
CA THR A 158 0.65 -24.85 17.60
C THR A 158 0.71 -24.32 16.16
N GLU A 159 -0.30 -24.60 15.32
CA GLU A 159 -0.31 -24.09 13.94
C GLU A 159 -0.66 -22.61 13.94
N ALA A 160 -1.74 -22.23 14.63
CA ALA A 160 -2.14 -20.83 14.76
C ALA A 160 -1.06 -19.95 15.41
N VAL A 161 -0.43 -20.45 16.49
CA VAL A 161 0.68 -19.74 17.15
C VAL A 161 1.83 -19.47 16.20
N ARG A 162 2.22 -20.47 15.40
CA ARG A 162 3.36 -20.33 14.48
C ARG A 162 3.06 -19.42 13.30
N GLU A 163 1.83 -19.44 12.76
CA GLU A 163 1.40 -18.52 11.72
C GLU A 163 1.43 -17.05 12.21
N GLU A 164 0.98 -16.80 13.44
CA GLU A 164 1.01 -15.46 14.04
C GLU A 164 2.45 -14.97 14.27
N ILE A 165 3.33 -15.82 14.80
CA ILE A 165 4.75 -15.47 15.00
C ILE A 165 5.44 -15.23 13.65
N ASP A 166 5.19 -16.06 12.63
CA ASP A 166 5.73 -15.88 11.27
C ASP A 166 5.38 -14.50 10.71
N SER A 167 4.10 -14.10 10.81
CA SER A 167 3.64 -12.78 10.36
C SER A 167 4.36 -11.63 11.08
N ILE A 168 4.52 -11.73 12.40
CA ILE A 168 5.21 -10.72 13.22
C ILE A 168 6.70 -10.64 12.84
N VAL A 169 7.39 -11.78 12.78
CA VAL A 169 8.84 -11.85 12.49
C VAL A 169 9.13 -11.36 11.08
N SER A 170 8.37 -11.84 10.09
CA SER A 170 8.53 -11.42 8.69
C SER A 170 8.28 -9.92 8.53
N GLY A 171 7.30 -9.37 9.24
CA GLY A 171 7.04 -7.93 9.30
C GLY A 171 8.20 -7.13 9.89
N LEU A 172 8.65 -7.51 11.09
CA LEU A 172 9.76 -6.85 11.79
C LEU A 172 11.05 -6.85 10.96
N LEU A 173 11.39 -7.98 10.33
CA LEU A 173 12.57 -8.09 9.48
C LEU A 173 12.43 -7.25 8.20
N GLY A 174 11.23 -7.16 7.65
CA GLY A 174 10.91 -6.27 6.53
C GLY A 174 11.21 -4.79 6.85
N PHE A 175 10.85 -4.31 8.04
CA PHE A 175 11.11 -2.91 8.46
C PHE A 175 12.58 -2.54 8.62
N ILE A 176 13.47 -3.53 8.74
CA ILE A 176 14.92 -3.32 8.83
C ILE A 176 15.65 -3.78 7.56
N ASP A 177 14.91 -3.88 6.45
CA ASP A 177 15.39 -4.27 5.12
C ASP A 177 16.10 -5.63 5.10
N ILE A 178 15.57 -6.60 5.84
CA ILE A 178 16.05 -7.99 5.83
C ILE A 178 15.00 -8.86 5.16
N GLU A 179 15.26 -9.26 3.92
CA GLU A 179 14.51 -10.32 3.25
C GLU A 179 14.91 -11.67 3.85
N ALA A 180 13.98 -12.26 4.61
CA ALA A 180 14.25 -13.46 5.37
C ALA A 180 13.51 -14.67 4.81
N ASP A 181 14.24 -15.75 4.56
CA ASP A 181 13.67 -17.05 4.26
C ASP A 181 13.39 -17.79 5.58
N PRO A 182 12.15 -18.27 5.82
CA PRO A 182 11.79 -18.94 7.07
C PRO A 182 12.63 -20.18 7.43
N VAL A 183 13.31 -20.78 6.45
CA VAL A 183 14.10 -22.00 6.60
C VAL A 183 15.60 -21.72 6.67
N ALA A 184 16.08 -20.70 5.96
CA ALA A 184 17.51 -20.44 5.80
C ALA A 184 18.01 -19.23 6.61
N SER A 185 17.17 -18.24 6.90
CA SER A 185 17.61 -16.99 7.53
C SER A 185 17.80 -17.13 9.03
N ARG A 186 19.02 -16.82 9.49
CA ARG A 186 19.42 -16.94 10.89
C ARG A 186 18.68 -15.94 11.80
N GLU A 187 18.44 -14.75 11.27
CA GLU A 187 17.65 -13.68 11.87
C GLU A 187 16.23 -14.14 12.15
N TYR A 188 15.55 -14.69 11.13
CA TYR A 188 14.20 -15.22 11.22
C TYR A 188 14.12 -16.32 12.28
N ILE A 189 14.98 -17.33 12.16
CA ILE A 189 14.95 -18.49 13.06
C ILE A 189 15.17 -18.05 14.51
N LEU A 190 16.09 -17.11 14.75
CA LEU A 190 16.34 -16.59 16.11
C LEU A 190 15.11 -15.85 16.65
N LEU A 191 14.56 -14.88 15.92
CA LEU A 191 13.41 -14.09 16.37
C LEU A 191 12.18 -14.96 16.60
N PHE A 192 11.92 -15.89 15.68
CA PHE A 192 10.84 -16.87 15.80
C PHE A 192 10.99 -17.70 17.07
N THR A 193 12.19 -18.24 17.32
CA THR A 193 12.45 -19.06 18.52
C THR A 193 12.31 -18.25 19.81
N ILE A 194 12.76 -16.98 19.82
CA ILE A 194 12.62 -16.10 20.99
C ILE A 194 11.14 -15.87 21.30
N LEU A 195 10.33 -15.51 20.30
CA LEU A 195 8.90 -15.26 20.47
C LEU A 195 8.15 -16.54 20.86
N GLU A 196 8.42 -17.67 20.19
CA GLU A 196 7.79 -18.96 20.49
C GLU A 196 8.08 -19.39 21.95
N ASN A 197 9.33 -19.25 22.41
CA ASN A 197 9.68 -19.54 23.80
C ASN A 197 9.02 -18.59 24.79
N ALA A 198 8.99 -17.28 24.50
CA ALA A 198 8.37 -16.29 25.37
C ALA A 198 6.86 -16.54 25.52
N TRP A 199 6.16 -16.83 24.42
CA TRP A 199 4.72 -17.10 24.43
C TRP A 199 4.39 -18.40 25.18
N ASN A 200 5.16 -19.47 24.95
CA ASN A 200 5.01 -20.72 25.70
C ASN A 200 5.28 -20.55 27.21
N ALA A 201 6.13 -19.60 27.58
CA ALA A 201 6.41 -19.25 28.97
C ALA A 201 5.40 -18.27 29.58
N GLY A 202 4.43 -17.76 28.81
CA GLY A 202 3.51 -16.71 29.23
C GLY A 202 4.21 -15.38 29.54
N GLN A 203 5.39 -15.16 28.96
CA GLN A 203 6.17 -13.94 29.15
C GLN A 203 5.62 -12.84 28.23
N PRO A 204 5.29 -11.64 28.77
CA PRO A 204 4.90 -10.50 27.95
C PRO A 204 6.08 -10.06 27.08
N MET A 205 5.78 -9.74 25.82
CA MET A 205 6.75 -9.36 24.81
C MET A 205 6.39 -8.00 24.21
N ASP A 206 7.39 -7.13 24.15
CA ASP A 206 7.41 -5.89 23.40
C ASP A 206 8.74 -5.78 22.62
N LEU A 207 8.86 -4.76 21.78
CA LEU A 207 10.06 -4.62 20.95
C LEU A 207 11.33 -4.34 21.77
N VAL A 208 11.21 -3.65 22.91
CA VAL A 208 12.33 -3.35 23.81
C VAL A 208 12.87 -4.63 24.45
N THR A 209 11.98 -5.51 24.92
CA THR A 209 12.31 -6.81 25.48
C THR A 209 12.92 -7.71 24.41
N LEU A 210 12.38 -7.70 23.19
CA LEU A 210 12.93 -8.45 22.06
C LEU A 210 14.35 -8.00 21.73
N VAL A 211 14.64 -6.69 21.68
CA VAL A 211 15.99 -6.15 21.47
C VAL A 211 16.97 -6.69 22.52
N GLY A 212 16.57 -6.70 23.80
CA GLY A 212 17.38 -7.28 24.88
C GLY A 212 17.62 -8.79 24.73
N LEU A 213 16.58 -9.53 24.36
CA LEU A 213 16.66 -10.99 24.16
C LEU A 213 17.47 -11.37 22.91
N VAL A 214 17.51 -10.56 21.86
CA VAL A 214 18.39 -10.80 20.69
C VAL A 214 19.86 -10.67 21.07
N ALA A 215 20.21 -9.70 21.93
CA ALA A 215 21.57 -9.54 22.43
C ALA A 215 22.01 -10.74 23.30
N SER A 216 21.13 -11.20 24.19
CA SER A 216 21.42 -12.30 25.12
C SER A 216 20.25 -13.28 25.20
N PRO A 217 20.05 -14.12 24.18
CA PRO A 217 18.92 -15.05 24.14
C PRO A 217 19.17 -16.20 25.13
N ALA A 218 18.11 -16.60 25.83
CA ALA A 218 18.10 -17.81 26.66
C ALA A 218 17.98 -19.08 25.80
N ILE A 219 18.83 -19.21 24.76
CA ILE A 219 18.82 -20.28 23.77
C ILE A 219 20.24 -20.82 23.63
N ASP A 220 20.48 -22.06 24.08
CA ASP A 220 21.81 -22.68 24.00
C ASP A 220 22.12 -23.24 22.60
N LYS A 221 21.08 -23.69 21.88
CA LYS A 221 21.18 -24.34 20.57
C LYS A 221 20.00 -24.02 19.67
N VAL A 222 20.25 -23.99 18.37
CA VAL A 222 19.22 -23.90 17.32
C VAL A 222 19.30 -25.16 16.49
N GLY A 223 18.24 -25.97 16.52
CA GLY A 223 18.27 -27.32 15.94
C GLY A 223 19.38 -28.18 16.58
N ALA A 224 20.31 -28.65 15.75
CA ALA A 224 21.43 -29.49 16.17
C ALA A 224 22.72 -28.72 16.49
N LEU A 225 22.76 -27.40 16.27
CA LEU A 225 23.97 -26.58 16.40
C LEU A 225 23.93 -25.70 17.66
N PRO A 226 25.06 -25.52 18.37
CA PRO A 226 25.17 -24.48 19.40
C PRO A 226 24.86 -23.11 18.81
N LEU A 227 24.18 -22.24 19.58
CA LEU A 227 23.78 -20.92 19.10
C LEU A 227 24.97 -20.10 18.57
N GLU A 228 26.11 -20.15 19.26
CA GLU A 228 27.30 -19.39 18.85
C GLU A 228 27.89 -19.86 17.51
N MET A 229 27.68 -21.11 17.14
CA MET A 229 28.07 -21.64 15.82
C MET A 229 27.05 -21.30 14.74
N PHE A 230 25.75 -21.35 15.07
CA PHE A 230 24.68 -21.04 14.14
C PHE A 230 24.63 -19.55 13.81
N TYR A 231 24.61 -18.70 14.85
CA TYR A 231 24.48 -17.26 14.72
C TYR A 231 25.37 -16.55 15.76
N PRO A 232 26.63 -16.23 15.43
CA PRO A 232 27.63 -15.71 16.38
C PRO A 232 27.21 -14.43 17.11
N GLN A 233 27.73 -14.20 18.32
CA GLN A 233 27.36 -13.04 19.15
C GLN A 233 27.55 -11.71 18.42
N LYS A 234 28.63 -11.57 17.65
CA LYS A 234 28.90 -10.37 16.84
C LYS A 234 27.75 -10.07 15.86
N ASP A 235 27.24 -11.10 15.19
CA ASP A 235 26.18 -10.94 14.20
C ASP A 235 24.82 -10.70 14.90
N ARG A 236 24.57 -11.36 16.04
CA ARG A 236 23.39 -11.08 16.90
C ARG A 236 23.39 -9.64 17.40
N MET A 237 24.55 -9.09 17.79
CA MET A 237 24.67 -7.69 18.17
C MET A 237 24.37 -6.75 17.01
N ALA A 238 24.73 -7.12 15.78
CA ALA A 238 24.38 -6.32 14.59
C ALA A 238 22.87 -6.30 14.34
N LEU A 239 22.18 -7.44 14.49
CA LEU A 239 20.72 -7.50 14.42
C LEU A 239 20.06 -6.69 15.54
N MET A 240 20.55 -6.84 16.78
CA MET A 240 20.08 -6.05 17.93
C MET A 240 20.21 -4.55 17.67
N MET A 241 21.35 -4.09 17.13
CA MET A 241 21.55 -2.68 16.78
C MET A 241 20.55 -2.20 15.71
N ARG A 242 20.24 -3.03 14.70
CA ARG A 242 19.22 -2.68 13.69
C ARG A 242 17.82 -2.56 14.31
N LEU A 243 17.44 -3.50 15.17
CA LEU A 243 16.16 -3.46 15.89
C LEU A 243 16.09 -2.27 16.87
N ASN A 244 17.20 -1.95 17.55
CA ASN A 244 17.28 -0.78 18.43
C ASN A 244 17.17 0.53 17.63
N ASN A 245 17.78 0.61 16.45
CA ASN A 245 17.62 1.77 15.57
C ASN A 245 16.17 1.94 15.13
N LEU A 246 15.44 0.85 14.91
CA LEU A 246 14.00 0.89 14.65
C LEU A 246 13.24 1.50 15.85
N VAL A 247 13.52 1.04 17.08
CA VAL A 247 12.91 1.59 18.31
C VAL A 247 13.19 3.09 18.45
N ALA A 248 14.42 3.53 18.18
CA ALA A 248 14.87 4.91 18.32
C ALA A 248 14.48 5.82 17.14
N SER A 249 13.89 5.27 16.07
CA SER A 249 13.54 5.99 14.86
C SER A 249 12.25 6.80 15.07
N PRO A 250 12.27 8.16 14.94
CA PRO A 250 11.06 8.96 15.06
C PRO A 250 9.94 8.57 14.08
N PRO A 251 10.22 8.25 12.79
CA PRO A 251 9.22 7.68 11.88
C PRO A 251 8.54 6.40 12.40
N PHE A 252 9.24 5.59 13.19
CA PHE A 252 8.71 4.34 13.72
C PHE A 252 7.79 4.52 14.93
N GLU A 253 7.87 5.64 15.66
CA GLU A 253 6.95 5.92 16.78
C GLU A 253 5.47 5.92 16.34
N ALA A 254 5.19 6.40 15.12
CA ALA A 254 3.85 6.41 14.55
C ALA A 254 3.28 5.00 14.31
N TRP A 255 4.12 3.96 14.26
CA TRP A 255 3.72 2.55 14.11
C TRP A 255 3.39 1.86 15.44
N ARG A 256 3.83 2.46 16.56
CA ARG A 256 3.59 1.97 17.93
C ARG A 256 2.54 2.81 18.68
N THR A 257 2.08 3.90 18.07
CA THR A 257 1.10 4.81 18.65
C THR A 257 -0.30 4.48 18.16
N GLY A 258 -1.29 4.57 19.04
CA GLY A 258 -2.70 4.33 18.70
C GLY A 258 -3.31 3.18 19.50
N ALA A 259 -4.56 2.86 19.17
CA ALA A 259 -5.23 1.69 19.73
C ALA A 259 -4.70 0.41 19.09
N ASP A 260 -4.76 -0.70 19.83
CA ASP A 260 -4.46 -2.03 19.29
C ASP A 260 -5.54 -2.48 18.29
N ILE A 261 -5.22 -3.50 17.50
CA ILE A 261 -6.19 -4.18 16.64
C ILE A 261 -7.22 -4.89 17.52
N ASP A 262 -8.47 -4.39 17.49
CA ASP A 262 -9.60 -4.91 18.26
C ASP A 262 -10.84 -5.01 17.38
N PHE A 263 -11.09 -6.20 16.85
CA PHE A 263 -12.22 -6.45 15.96
C PHE A 263 -13.58 -6.42 16.67
N ASP A 264 -13.64 -6.68 17.97
CA ASP A 264 -14.88 -6.52 18.73
C ASP A 264 -15.26 -5.04 18.79
N ALA A 265 -14.29 -4.16 19.07
CA ALA A 265 -14.50 -2.72 19.04
C ALA A 265 -14.76 -2.18 17.63
N TRP A 266 -14.22 -2.80 16.58
CA TRP A 266 -14.39 -2.35 15.20
C TRP A 266 -15.72 -2.78 14.58
N THR A 267 -16.34 -3.83 15.11
CA THR A 267 -17.61 -4.38 14.60
C THR A 267 -18.81 -4.09 15.50
N SER A 268 -18.60 -3.71 16.76
CA SER A 268 -19.68 -3.35 17.68
C SER A 268 -20.26 -1.95 17.40
N PRO A 269 -21.59 -1.76 17.47
CA PRO A 269 -22.20 -0.44 17.32
C PRO A 269 -21.68 0.57 18.35
N VAL A 270 -21.27 1.75 17.89
CA VAL A 270 -20.80 2.86 18.73
C VAL A 270 -21.84 3.97 18.72
N ALA A 271 -22.34 4.37 19.89
CA ALA A 271 -23.43 5.34 20.00
C ALA A 271 -24.68 4.98 19.15
N GLY A 272 -24.97 3.68 19.02
CA GLY A 272 -26.09 3.18 18.21
C GLY A 272 -25.85 3.19 16.70
N LYS A 273 -24.65 3.56 16.25
CA LYS A 273 -24.27 3.59 14.84
C LYS A 273 -23.55 2.32 14.41
N THR A 274 -23.91 1.78 13.25
CA THR A 274 -23.17 0.69 12.60
C THR A 274 -21.78 1.18 12.19
N PRO A 275 -20.69 0.52 12.61
CA PRO A 275 -19.34 0.99 12.30
C PRO A 275 -18.90 0.57 10.90
N LEU A 276 -18.32 1.53 10.18
CA LEU A 276 -17.43 1.31 9.04
C LEU A 276 -16.01 1.63 9.49
N THR A 277 -15.13 0.62 9.51
CA THR A 277 -13.72 0.80 9.85
C THR A 277 -12.87 0.70 8.58
N ILE A 278 -12.32 1.82 8.14
CA ILE A 278 -11.45 1.91 6.96
C ILE A 278 -10.00 1.90 7.42
N ILE A 279 -9.22 0.92 6.96
CA ILE A 279 -7.76 0.89 7.09
C ILE A 279 -7.19 1.54 5.84
N TYR A 280 -6.73 2.77 5.98
CA TYR A 280 -6.14 3.54 4.90
C TYR A 280 -4.64 3.22 4.79
N THR A 281 -4.23 2.66 3.66
CA THR A 281 -2.84 2.24 3.41
C THR A 281 -2.25 2.84 2.13
N ALA A 282 -2.88 3.88 1.57
CA ALA A 282 -2.43 4.50 0.32
C ALA A 282 -1.13 5.31 0.50
N HIS A 283 -0.80 5.73 1.72
CA HIS A 283 0.46 6.43 2.04
C HIS A 283 1.65 5.50 2.31
N LEU A 284 1.41 4.19 2.44
CA LEU A 284 2.42 3.19 2.73
C LEU A 284 3.10 2.71 1.45
N ASP A 285 4.36 2.33 1.57
CA ASP A 285 5.05 1.59 0.51
C ASP A 285 4.51 0.15 0.37
N ASP A 286 4.97 -0.58 -0.66
CA ASP A 286 4.49 -1.94 -0.93
C ASP A 286 4.78 -2.93 0.21
N ARG A 287 5.93 -2.82 0.88
CA ARG A 287 6.35 -3.73 1.95
C ARG A 287 5.55 -3.47 3.21
N GLU A 288 5.48 -2.21 3.62
CA GLU A 288 4.69 -1.73 4.76
C GLU A 288 3.22 -2.10 4.61
N ARG A 289 2.66 -1.88 3.42
CA ARG A 289 1.26 -2.19 3.12
C ARG A 289 0.99 -3.70 3.12
N MET A 290 1.90 -4.51 2.57
CA MET A 290 1.81 -5.96 2.63
C MET A 290 1.84 -6.48 4.08
N PHE A 291 2.73 -5.92 4.91
CA PHE A 291 2.81 -6.26 6.32
C PHE A 291 1.51 -5.95 7.06
N VAL A 292 1.01 -4.71 6.98
CA VAL A 292 -0.23 -4.28 7.65
C VAL A 292 -1.39 -5.17 7.23
N THR A 293 -1.53 -5.43 5.93
CA THR A 293 -2.61 -6.26 5.39
C THR A 293 -2.52 -7.69 5.93
N THR A 294 -1.34 -8.29 5.92
CA THR A 294 -1.13 -9.66 6.42
C THR A 294 -1.43 -9.77 7.91
N LEU A 295 -0.96 -8.80 8.71
CA LEU A 295 -1.24 -8.74 10.14
C LEU A 295 -2.75 -8.67 10.42
N LEU A 296 -3.46 -7.77 9.72
CA LEU A 296 -4.90 -7.61 9.88
C LEU A 296 -5.67 -8.89 9.51
N LEU A 297 -5.29 -9.55 8.42
CA LEU A 297 -5.93 -10.81 7.99
C LEU A 297 -5.71 -11.93 9.01
N THR A 298 -4.49 -12.06 9.53
CA THR A 298 -4.15 -13.09 10.53
C THR A 298 -4.90 -12.85 11.83
N ARG A 299 -4.91 -11.60 12.32
CA ARG A 299 -5.67 -11.21 13.51
C ARG A 299 -7.17 -11.39 13.33
N LEU A 300 -7.71 -11.13 12.14
CA LEU A 300 -9.13 -11.37 11.85
C LEU A 300 -9.47 -12.86 11.95
N ILE A 301 -8.58 -13.76 11.46
CA ILE A 301 -8.76 -15.20 11.58
C ILE A 301 -8.79 -15.63 13.06
N THR A 302 -7.84 -15.15 13.86
CA THR A 302 -7.77 -15.44 15.30
C THR A 302 -9.05 -14.98 16.00
N TRP A 303 -9.46 -13.72 15.80
CA TRP A 303 -10.71 -13.20 16.35
C TRP A 303 -11.93 -14.01 15.92
N MET A 304 -12.03 -14.33 14.63
CA MET A 304 -13.14 -15.06 14.05
C MET A 304 -13.30 -16.46 14.64
N ARG A 305 -12.20 -17.19 14.87
CA ARG A 305 -12.22 -18.54 15.48
C ARG A 305 -12.76 -18.54 16.91
N ASN A 306 -12.70 -17.42 17.60
CA ASN A 306 -13.26 -17.24 18.94
C ASN A 306 -14.74 -16.83 18.94
N GLN A 307 -15.31 -16.55 17.76
CA GLN A 307 -16.73 -16.20 17.66
C GLN A 307 -17.60 -17.45 17.66
N PRO A 308 -18.82 -17.38 18.23
CA PRO A 308 -19.80 -18.45 18.03
C PRO A 308 -20.20 -18.52 16.55
N GLY A 309 -20.42 -19.74 16.07
CA GLY A 309 -20.89 -19.99 14.72
C GLY A 309 -22.20 -19.29 14.42
N ARG A 310 -22.36 -18.80 13.19
CA ARG A 310 -23.52 -17.98 12.77
C ARG A 310 -23.80 -18.17 11.29
N ASP A 311 -25.07 -18.41 10.96
CA ASP A 311 -25.50 -18.60 9.57
C ASP A 311 -25.74 -17.28 8.82
N SER A 312 -26.05 -16.20 9.55
CA SER A 312 -26.24 -14.86 8.99
C SER A 312 -24.94 -14.03 9.01
N LEU A 313 -24.82 -13.05 8.13
CA LEU A 313 -23.67 -12.16 8.05
C LEU A 313 -23.49 -11.36 9.36
N ARG A 314 -22.31 -11.53 9.98
CA ARG A 314 -21.85 -10.82 11.18
C ARG A 314 -21.13 -9.53 10.80
N CYS A 315 -20.20 -9.61 9.87
CA CYS A 315 -19.40 -8.50 9.37
C CYS A 315 -18.85 -8.82 7.98
N LEU A 316 -18.49 -7.78 7.23
CA LEU A 316 -17.82 -7.92 5.94
C LEU A 316 -16.38 -7.39 6.01
N LEU A 317 -15.40 -8.19 5.61
CA LEU A 317 -14.09 -7.71 5.19
C LEU A 317 -14.15 -7.33 3.71
N TYR A 318 -13.92 -6.06 3.40
CA TYR A 318 -13.77 -5.57 2.04
C TYR A 318 -12.30 -5.23 1.76
N MET A 319 -11.77 -5.65 0.63
CA MET A 319 -10.43 -5.27 0.19
C MET A 319 -10.49 -4.68 -1.20
N ASP A 320 -10.13 -3.39 -1.33
CA ASP A 320 -9.94 -2.80 -2.66
C ASP A 320 -8.58 -3.19 -3.24
N GLU A 321 -8.53 -3.37 -4.56
CA GLU A 321 -7.35 -3.74 -5.34
C GLU A 321 -6.50 -4.86 -4.72
N VAL A 322 -7.01 -6.09 -4.75
CA VAL A 322 -6.31 -7.26 -4.19
C VAL A 322 -5.09 -7.73 -5.02
N PHE A 323 -4.70 -7.00 -6.06
CA PHE A 323 -3.50 -7.30 -6.85
C PHE A 323 -2.25 -7.39 -5.95
N GLY A 324 -1.42 -8.41 -6.17
CA GLY A 324 -0.21 -8.66 -5.39
C GLY A 324 -0.45 -9.38 -4.06
N TYR A 325 -1.61 -9.23 -3.41
CA TYR A 325 -1.93 -9.92 -2.15
C TYR A 325 -2.38 -11.36 -2.35
N PHE A 326 -3.01 -11.64 -3.49
CA PHE A 326 -3.60 -12.94 -3.75
C PHE A 326 -3.29 -13.53 -5.14
N PRO A 327 -2.01 -13.58 -5.55
CA PRO A 327 -1.61 -14.02 -6.89
C PRO A 327 -1.72 -15.55 -7.07
N PRO A 328 -1.92 -16.02 -8.31
CA PRO A 328 -2.09 -17.45 -8.60
C PRO A 328 -0.82 -18.29 -8.45
N VAL A 329 0.36 -17.70 -8.64
CA VAL A 329 1.66 -18.42 -8.66
C VAL A 329 2.53 -18.08 -7.47
N ALA A 330 2.70 -16.79 -7.16
CA ALA A 330 3.51 -16.38 -6.02
C ALA A 330 2.81 -16.72 -4.69
N GLU A 331 3.59 -16.82 -3.63
CA GLU A 331 3.14 -17.11 -2.27
C GLU A 331 3.52 -15.95 -1.33
N PRO A 332 2.92 -14.77 -1.49
CA PRO A 332 3.12 -13.67 -0.54
C PRO A 332 2.50 -14.01 0.82
N PRO A 333 2.95 -13.37 1.92
CA PRO A 333 2.46 -13.64 3.27
C PRO A 333 0.93 -13.54 3.42
N SER A 334 0.28 -12.63 2.71
CA SER A 334 -1.18 -12.43 2.74
C SER A 334 -1.99 -13.57 2.12
N LYS A 335 -1.39 -14.41 1.26
CA LYS A 335 -2.12 -15.40 0.47
C LYS A 335 -2.75 -16.52 1.30
N ARG A 336 -2.00 -17.06 2.27
CA ARG A 336 -2.48 -18.14 3.13
C ARG A 336 -3.61 -17.66 4.04
N PRO A 337 -3.51 -16.52 4.75
CA PRO A 337 -4.62 -15.95 5.51
C PRO A 337 -5.88 -15.74 4.65
N LEU A 338 -5.75 -15.19 3.43
CA LEU A 338 -6.89 -15.02 2.53
C LEU A 338 -7.57 -16.35 2.17
N LEU A 339 -6.80 -17.40 1.87
CA LEU A 339 -7.36 -18.74 1.61
C LEU A 339 -8.07 -19.29 2.84
N THR A 340 -7.52 -19.09 4.03
CA THR A 340 -8.13 -19.54 5.28
C THR A 340 -9.46 -18.85 5.51
N LEU A 341 -9.51 -17.52 5.36
CA LEU A 341 -10.75 -16.75 5.45
C LEU A 341 -11.79 -17.26 4.43
N LEU A 342 -11.44 -17.35 3.16
CA LEU A 342 -12.37 -17.80 2.11
C LEU A 342 -12.89 -19.23 2.31
N LYS A 343 -12.19 -20.08 3.06
CA LYS A 343 -12.62 -21.47 3.33
C LYS A 343 -13.41 -21.62 4.63
N GLN A 344 -13.09 -20.83 5.65
CA GLN A 344 -13.55 -21.06 7.02
C GLN A 344 -14.49 -19.96 7.52
N ALA A 345 -14.40 -18.74 6.98
CA ALA A 345 -15.07 -17.57 7.55
C ALA A 345 -16.60 -17.61 7.45
N ARG A 346 -17.13 -18.31 6.46
CA ARG A 346 -18.57 -18.60 6.32
C ARG A 346 -19.19 -19.15 7.61
N ALA A 347 -18.52 -20.07 8.31
CA ALA A 347 -19.06 -20.72 9.51
C ALA A 347 -19.28 -19.75 10.70
N TYR A 348 -18.61 -18.60 10.67
CA TYR A 348 -18.64 -17.59 11.73
C TYR A 348 -19.45 -16.35 11.32
N GLY A 349 -20.07 -16.37 10.14
CA GLY A 349 -20.78 -15.25 9.55
C GLY A 349 -19.85 -14.14 9.07
N VAL A 350 -18.56 -14.40 8.82
CA VAL A 350 -17.62 -13.39 8.32
C VAL A 350 -17.54 -13.49 6.79
N GLY A 351 -18.05 -12.47 6.10
CA GLY A 351 -17.97 -12.36 4.64
C GLY A 351 -16.67 -11.71 4.19
N VAL A 352 -16.21 -12.05 2.97
CA VAL A 352 -15.02 -11.45 2.36
C VAL A 352 -15.41 -11.00 0.95
N LEU A 353 -15.22 -9.73 0.64
CA LEU A 353 -15.48 -9.16 -0.68
C LEU A 353 -14.18 -8.58 -1.22
N LEU A 354 -13.63 -9.21 -2.24
CA LEU A 354 -12.39 -8.77 -2.90
C LEU A 354 -12.72 -7.97 -4.14
N ALA A 355 -12.04 -6.85 -4.35
CA ALA A 355 -12.16 -6.07 -5.57
C ALA A 355 -10.82 -6.03 -6.33
N THR A 356 -10.88 -6.16 -7.66
CA THR A 356 -9.68 -6.11 -8.52
C THR A 356 -9.99 -5.47 -9.86
N GLN A 357 -8.98 -4.88 -10.50
CA GLN A 357 -9.05 -4.52 -11.90
C GLN A 357 -8.77 -5.72 -12.83
N ASN A 358 -7.92 -6.64 -12.39
CA ASN A 358 -7.44 -7.76 -13.19
C ASN A 358 -7.81 -9.10 -12.54
N PRO A 359 -8.78 -9.84 -13.10
CA PRO A 359 -9.23 -11.12 -12.55
C PRO A 359 -8.21 -12.25 -12.78
N VAL A 360 -7.34 -12.12 -13.78
CA VAL A 360 -6.31 -13.11 -14.12
C VAL A 360 -5.24 -13.20 -13.03
N ASP A 361 -5.06 -12.12 -12.26
CA ASP A 361 -4.04 -11.98 -11.25
C ASP A 361 -4.50 -12.46 -9.86
N ILE A 362 -5.63 -13.19 -9.78
CA ILE A 362 -6.17 -13.77 -8.55
C ILE A 362 -6.01 -15.30 -8.52
N ASP A 363 -5.71 -15.85 -7.35
CA ASP A 363 -5.62 -17.29 -7.10
C ASP A 363 -6.96 -18.01 -7.35
N TYR A 364 -6.91 -19.02 -8.23
CA TYR A 364 -8.09 -19.77 -8.67
C TYR A 364 -8.75 -20.59 -7.56
N LYS A 365 -7.99 -21.03 -6.53
CA LYS A 365 -8.55 -21.80 -5.41
C LYS A 365 -9.42 -20.90 -4.54
N GLY A 366 -9.05 -19.63 -4.39
CA GLY A 366 -9.87 -18.67 -3.68
C GLY A 366 -11.15 -18.30 -4.43
N LEU A 367 -11.05 -18.09 -5.76
CA LEU A 367 -12.20 -17.79 -6.61
C LEU A 367 -13.31 -18.86 -6.51
N ALA A 368 -12.94 -20.13 -6.43
CA ALA A 368 -13.90 -21.24 -6.29
C ALA A 368 -14.71 -21.21 -4.98
N ASN A 369 -14.28 -20.44 -3.98
CA ASN A 369 -15.01 -20.29 -2.71
C ASN A 369 -15.92 -19.04 -2.67
N MET A 370 -15.98 -18.25 -3.75
CA MET A 370 -16.77 -17.03 -3.82
C MET A 370 -18.10 -17.28 -4.52
N GLY A 371 -19.20 -17.05 -3.80
CA GLY A 371 -20.56 -17.23 -4.30
C GLY A 371 -21.11 -16.03 -5.05
N LEU A 372 -20.65 -14.81 -4.74
CA LEU A 372 -21.08 -13.59 -5.43
C LEU A 372 -19.99 -13.06 -6.38
N TRP A 373 -20.35 -12.83 -7.63
CA TRP A 373 -19.47 -12.27 -8.66
C TRP A 373 -20.14 -11.05 -9.30
N ALA A 374 -19.53 -9.88 -9.14
CA ALA A 374 -19.95 -8.64 -9.76
C ALA A 374 -18.93 -8.19 -10.81
N ILE A 375 -19.29 -8.34 -12.09
CA ILE A 375 -18.35 -8.17 -13.21
C ILE A 375 -18.76 -6.97 -14.02
N GLY A 376 -17.97 -5.91 -13.93
CA GLY A 376 -18.08 -4.73 -14.77
C GLY A 376 -17.41 -4.94 -16.12
N ARG A 377 -17.27 -3.85 -16.86
CA ARG A 377 -16.56 -3.84 -18.15
C ARG A 377 -15.11 -4.36 -17.99
N LEU A 378 -14.71 -5.28 -18.87
CA LEU A 378 -13.36 -5.81 -18.99
C LEU A 378 -12.70 -5.35 -20.30
N GLN A 379 -11.38 -5.14 -20.32
CA GLN A 379 -10.67 -4.62 -21.49
C GLN A 379 -10.38 -5.69 -22.54
N THR A 380 -9.89 -6.86 -22.12
CA THR A 380 -9.38 -7.87 -23.06
C THR A 380 -10.33 -9.06 -23.19
N PRO A 381 -10.41 -9.70 -24.37
CA PRO A 381 -11.16 -10.95 -24.54
C PRO A 381 -10.64 -12.08 -23.62
N GLN A 382 -9.35 -12.06 -23.29
CA GLN A 382 -8.74 -13.04 -22.39
C GLN A 382 -9.30 -12.91 -20.96
N ASP A 383 -9.46 -11.68 -20.45
CA ASP A 383 -10.06 -11.44 -19.14
C ASP A 383 -11.53 -11.90 -19.12
N GLN A 384 -12.27 -11.62 -20.19
CA GLN A 384 -13.67 -12.06 -20.34
C GLN A 384 -13.77 -13.58 -20.34
N ALA A 385 -12.94 -14.27 -21.13
CA ALA A 385 -12.92 -15.73 -21.18
C ALA A 385 -12.51 -16.34 -19.83
N ARG A 386 -11.55 -15.74 -19.12
CA ARG A 386 -11.10 -16.22 -17.80
C ARG A 386 -12.20 -16.10 -16.76
N VAL A 387 -12.86 -14.95 -16.68
CA VAL A 387 -13.98 -14.71 -15.76
C VAL A 387 -15.17 -15.60 -16.11
N ALA A 388 -15.49 -15.73 -17.41
CA ALA A 388 -16.54 -16.63 -17.87
C ALA A 388 -16.25 -18.09 -17.49
N SER A 389 -15.00 -18.55 -17.63
CA SER A 389 -14.59 -19.89 -17.18
C SER A 389 -14.80 -20.08 -15.68
N GLY A 390 -14.42 -19.10 -14.85
CA GLY A 390 -14.60 -19.18 -13.40
C GLY A 390 -16.07 -19.29 -12.99
N ILE A 391 -16.94 -18.48 -13.59
CA ILE A 391 -18.39 -18.57 -13.34
C ILE A 391 -18.98 -19.89 -13.86
N ARG A 392 -18.54 -20.38 -15.02
CA ARG A 392 -19.02 -21.67 -15.57
C ARG A 392 -18.64 -22.85 -14.69
N GLU A 393 -17.48 -22.81 -14.04
CA GLU A 393 -17.10 -23.83 -13.06
C GLU A 393 -18.01 -23.78 -11.82
N ALA A 394 -18.52 -22.60 -11.47
CA ALA A 394 -19.48 -22.41 -10.36
C ALA A 394 -20.94 -22.74 -10.75
N LEU A 395 -21.32 -22.56 -12.02
CA LEU A 395 -22.65 -22.87 -12.55
C LEU A 395 -22.75 -24.35 -12.95
N GLU A 396 -23.55 -25.14 -12.24
CA GLU A 396 -23.90 -26.50 -12.68
C GLU A 396 -24.71 -26.46 -13.99
N ALA A 397 -24.01 -26.69 -15.11
CA ALA A 397 -24.51 -27.12 -16.44
C ALA A 397 -25.63 -26.32 -17.14
N SER A 398 -26.02 -25.13 -16.67
CA SER A 398 -27.12 -24.36 -17.28
C SER A 398 -26.63 -23.03 -17.89
N GLY A 399 -26.57 -22.98 -19.23
CA GLY A 399 -26.51 -21.71 -20.00
C GLY A 399 -25.12 -21.17 -20.34
N SER A 400 -24.22 -21.97 -20.93
CA SER A 400 -22.82 -21.58 -21.21
C SER A 400 -22.60 -20.57 -22.35
N GLU A 401 -23.53 -20.44 -23.28
CA GLU A 401 -23.34 -19.66 -24.53
C GLU A 401 -23.65 -18.16 -24.39
N ASP A 402 -24.44 -17.72 -23.39
CA ASP A 402 -24.83 -16.30 -23.25
C ASP A 402 -23.92 -15.49 -22.30
N LEU A 403 -23.07 -16.16 -21.50
CA LEU A 403 -22.30 -15.49 -20.45
C LEU A 403 -21.26 -14.50 -20.99
N GLU A 404 -20.51 -14.89 -22.02
CA GLU A 404 -19.53 -14.01 -22.67
C GLU A 404 -20.23 -12.82 -23.34
N THR A 405 -21.41 -13.04 -23.94
CA THR A 405 -22.24 -11.98 -24.51
C THR A 405 -22.73 -11.02 -23.42
N LEU A 406 -23.21 -11.52 -22.28
CA LEU A 406 -23.61 -10.69 -21.13
C LEU A 406 -22.43 -9.89 -20.55
N ILE A 407 -21.26 -10.50 -20.39
CA ILE A 407 -20.04 -9.79 -19.96
C ILE A 407 -19.66 -8.71 -21.00
N GLY A 408 -19.73 -9.02 -22.30
CA GLY A 408 -19.49 -8.05 -23.37
C GLY A 408 -20.49 -6.90 -23.40
N ASN A 409 -21.69 -7.11 -22.85
CA ASN A 409 -22.73 -6.09 -22.67
C ASN A 409 -22.53 -5.22 -21.43
N ALA A 410 -21.58 -5.53 -20.55
CA ALA A 410 -21.23 -4.65 -19.44
C ALA A 410 -20.74 -3.29 -19.96
N ARG A 411 -21.22 -2.22 -19.32
CA ARG A 411 -20.94 -0.81 -19.63
C ARG A 411 -20.49 -0.10 -18.35
N LYS A 412 -20.25 1.21 -18.43
CA LYS A 412 -19.96 2.01 -17.23
C LYS A 412 -21.15 1.91 -16.27
N ARG A 413 -20.88 1.48 -15.03
CA ARG A 413 -21.86 1.24 -13.96
C ARG A 413 -22.88 0.12 -14.23
N VAL A 414 -22.68 -0.69 -15.27
CA VAL A 414 -23.48 -1.88 -15.54
C VAL A 414 -22.62 -3.11 -15.26
N PHE A 415 -23.12 -3.99 -14.41
CA PHE A 415 -22.43 -5.17 -13.91
C PHE A 415 -23.24 -6.42 -14.16
N LEU A 416 -22.57 -7.48 -14.58
CA LEU A 416 -23.11 -8.83 -14.50
C LEU A 416 -22.97 -9.30 -13.06
N ILE A 417 -24.10 -9.59 -12.42
CA ILE A 417 -24.15 -10.23 -11.11
C ILE A 417 -24.43 -11.71 -11.31
N HIS A 418 -23.49 -12.54 -10.88
CA HIS A 418 -23.74 -13.96 -10.63
C HIS A 418 -23.71 -14.18 -9.13
N ASP A 419 -24.69 -14.90 -8.62
CA ASP A 419 -24.86 -15.24 -7.22
C ASP A 419 -25.31 -16.70 -7.16
N VAL A 420 -24.59 -17.53 -6.42
CA VAL A 420 -24.88 -18.97 -6.29
C VAL A 420 -26.26 -19.25 -5.71
N HIS A 421 -26.88 -18.29 -5.01
CA HIS A 421 -28.24 -18.41 -4.48
C HIS A 421 -29.31 -18.04 -5.52
N ARG A 422 -28.90 -17.58 -6.71
CA ARG A 422 -29.78 -17.24 -7.83
C ARG A 422 -29.63 -18.23 -8.97
N LYS A 423 -30.75 -18.44 -9.69
CA LYS A 423 -30.80 -19.37 -10.83
C LYS A 423 -29.99 -18.88 -12.03
N GLU A 424 -30.05 -17.58 -12.31
CA GLU A 424 -29.47 -17.01 -13.53
C GLU A 424 -28.70 -15.72 -13.21
N PRO A 425 -27.54 -15.50 -13.86
CA PRO A 425 -26.86 -14.23 -13.83
C PRO A 425 -27.73 -13.09 -14.37
N VAL A 426 -27.58 -11.89 -13.84
CA VAL A 426 -28.38 -10.72 -14.25
C VAL A 426 -27.50 -9.50 -14.44
N LEU A 427 -27.79 -8.71 -15.48
CA LEU A 427 -27.18 -7.40 -15.64
C LEU A 427 -27.92 -6.38 -14.79
N ILE A 428 -27.18 -5.63 -13.98
CA ILE A 428 -27.71 -4.54 -13.17
C ILE A 428 -26.98 -3.25 -13.52
N HIS A 429 -27.72 -2.14 -13.50
CA HIS A 429 -27.12 -0.83 -13.41
C HIS A 429 -27.07 -0.42 -11.94
N SER A 430 -25.88 -0.15 -11.42
CA SER A 430 -25.68 0.29 -10.03
C SER A 430 -26.44 1.59 -9.77
N ARG A 431 -27.06 1.72 -8.60
CA ARG A 431 -27.67 2.98 -8.17
C ARG A 431 -26.63 4.08 -7.96
N TRP A 432 -27.10 5.32 -7.86
CA TRP A 432 -26.26 6.43 -7.41
C TRP A 432 -25.86 6.24 -5.94
N ALA A 433 -24.59 6.52 -5.61
CA ALA A 433 -24.07 6.42 -4.24
C ALA A 433 -24.56 7.61 -3.40
N MET A 434 -24.86 7.38 -2.13
CA MET A 434 -25.21 8.45 -1.18
C MET A 434 -23.97 9.29 -0.83
N SER A 435 -22.83 8.64 -0.66
CA SER A 435 -21.53 9.26 -0.37
C SER A 435 -20.90 9.91 -1.60
N TYR A 436 -20.35 11.13 -1.44
CA TYR A 436 -19.75 11.89 -2.52
C TYR A 436 -18.41 11.27 -3.01
N LEU A 437 -18.45 10.66 -4.19
CA LEU A 437 -17.30 9.98 -4.81
C LEU A 437 -16.41 10.96 -5.58
N ARG A 438 -15.48 11.62 -4.88
CA ARG A 438 -14.58 12.64 -5.47
C ARG A 438 -13.19 12.14 -5.86
N GLY A 439 -12.94 10.84 -5.72
CA GLY A 439 -11.62 10.23 -5.91
C GLY A 439 -10.80 10.17 -4.60
N PRO A 440 -9.50 9.84 -4.69
CA PRO A 440 -8.69 9.60 -3.50
C PRO A 440 -8.56 10.83 -2.61
N LEU A 441 -8.65 10.65 -1.29
CA LEU A 441 -8.36 11.72 -0.32
C LEU A 441 -6.89 11.70 0.11
N THR A 442 -6.33 12.89 0.22
CA THR A 442 -4.99 13.13 0.76
C THR A 442 -4.96 13.01 2.29
N ARG A 443 -3.77 12.84 2.86
CA ARG A 443 -3.59 12.82 4.33
C ARG A 443 -4.09 14.09 5.02
N ASP A 444 -3.97 15.25 4.39
CA ASP A 444 -4.45 16.51 4.96
C ASP A 444 -5.98 16.63 4.91
N GLU A 445 -6.62 16.05 3.89
CA GLU A 445 -8.08 15.95 3.81
C GLU A 445 -8.62 14.95 4.84
N ILE A 446 -7.92 13.83 5.08
CA ILE A 446 -8.26 12.89 6.16
C ILE A 446 -8.11 13.58 7.52
N ARG A 447 -7.03 14.35 7.73
CA ARG A 447 -6.85 15.14 8.95
C ARG A 447 -8.00 16.14 9.14
N ARG A 448 -8.42 16.80 8.07
CA ARG A 448 -9.59 17.70 8.08
C ARG A 448 -10.88 16.96 8.47
N LEU A 449 -11.11 15.75 7.95
CA LEU A 449 -12.27 14.92 8.35
C LEU A 449 -12.24 14.62 9.84
N ARG A 450 -11.10 14.15 10.34
CA ARG A 450 -10.92 13.86 11.77
C ARG A 450 -11.18 15.10 12.63
N ASP A 451 -10.55 16.22 12.29
CA ASP A 451 -10.63 17.46 13.06
C ASP A 451 -12.03 18.11 12.98
N SER A 452 -12.80 17.80 11.94
CA SER A 452 -14.21 18.24 11.82
C SER A 452 -15.16 17.50 12.77
N GLY A 453 -14.71 16.41 13.41
CA GLY A 453 -15.55 15.55 14.25
C GLY A 453 -16.56 14.70 13.48
N SER A 454 -16.42 14.58 12.15
CA SER A 454 -17.31 13.77 11.31
C SER A 454 -17.07 12.26 11.45
N LEU A 455 -15.87 11.87 11.88
CA LEU A 455 -15.49 10.48 12.12
C LEU A 455 -15.98 10.00 13.48
N LEU A 456 -16.32 8.71 13.56
CA LEU A 456 -16.55 8.04 14.83
C LEU A 456 -15.25 8.10 15.65
N SER A 457 -15.32 8.74 16.81
CA SER A 457 -14.28 8.60 17.82
C SER A 457 -14.56 7.35 18.65
N PRO A 458 -13.54 6.58 19.06
CA PRO A 458 -13.75 5.53 20.04
C PRO A 458 -14.40 6.13 21.30
N ALA A 459 -15.38 5.42 21.88
CA ALA A 459 -15.82 5.73 23.24
C ALA A 459 -14.58 5.72 24.13
N ALA A 460 -14.43 6.73 24.99
CA ALA A 460 -13.27 6.90 25.86
C ALA A 460 -13.08 5.67 26.78
N GLY A 461 -12.43 4.63 26.25
CA GLY A 461 -11.80 3.57 27.00
C GLY A 461 -10.55 4.18 27.64
N GLN A 462 -10.43 3.96 28.95
CA GLN A 462 -9.38 4.51 29.80
C GLN A 462 -8.01 4.29 29.16
N SER A 463 -7.38 5.36 28.66
CA SER A 463 -5.93 5.38 28.50
C SER A 463 -5.31 5.12 29.88
N PRO A 464 -4.29 4.25 30.00
CA PRO A 464 -3.52 4.19 31.22
C PRO A 464 -2.96 5.59 31.47
N ALA A 465 -3.20 6.11 32.67
CA ALA A 465 -2.69 7.41 33.07
C ALA A 465 -1.19 7.50 32.74
N ALA A 466 -0.82 8.52 31.96
CA ALA A 466 0.58 8.88 31.78
C ALA A 466 1.23 8.95 33.18
N PRO A 467 2.42 8.32 33.38
CA PRO A 467 3.06 8.36 34.68
C PRO A 467 3.32 9.81 35.04
N ALA A 468 2.76 10.24 36.16
CA ALA A 468 2.95 11.56 36.71
C ALA A 468 4.45 11.84 36.82
N SER A 469 4.91 12.82 36.07
CA SER A 469 6.26 13.35 36.19
C SER A 469 6.43 13.91 37.59
N THR A 470 7.13 13.17 38.44
CA THR A 470 7.59 13.64 39.74
C THR A 470 8.47 14.85 39.51
N THR A 471 7.98 16.01 39.96
CA THR A 471 8.71 17.27 40.06
C THR A 471 9.90 17.10 41.00
N ALA A 472 11.06 16.78 40.44
CA ALA A 472 12.33 16.91 41.13
C ALA A 472 12.62 18.41 41.30
N THR A 473 12.67 18.85 42.56
CA THR A 473 13.09 20.20 42.96
C THR A 473 14.58 20.40 42.61
N PRO A 474 14.98 21.46 41.88
CA PRO A 474 16.39 21.78 41.71
C PRO A 474 16.92 22.51 42.97
N PRO A 475 18.19 22.32 43.35
CA PRO A 475 18.76 23.04 44.48
C PRO A 475 19.00 24.51 44.12
N ALA A 476 18.84 25.36 45.12
CA ALA A 476 19.11 26.79 45.05
C ALA A 476 20.57 27.07 44.66
N GLY A 477 20.75 27.88 43.62
CA GLY A 477 22.07 28.35 43.21
C GLY A 477 22.00 29.51 42.21
N GLY A 478 22.30 30.72 42.70
CA GLY A 478 22.90 31.80 41.91
C GLY A 478 22.00 32.53 40.91
N ALA A 479 21.45 33.67 41.33
CA ALA A 479 20.91 34.68 40.44
C ALA A 479 22.00 35.19 39.49
N ALA A 480 21.85 34.92 38.19
CA ALA A 480 22.49 35.65 37.11
C ALA A 480 21.38 36.33 36.29
N ALA A 481 21.50 37.64 36.11
CA ALA A 481 20.52 38.48 35.44
C ALA A 481 20.31 38.04 33.98
N THR A 482 19.07 37.71 33.63
CA THR A 482 18.63 37.48 32.26
C THR A 482 18.58 38.82 31.50
N PRO A 483 19.20 38.95 30.31
CA PRO A 483 18.97 40.12 29.47
C PRO A 483 17.57 40.05 28.84
N ALA A 484 16.93 41.21 28.68
CA ALA A 484 15.62 41.36 28.08
C ALA A 484 15.56 40.82 26.63
N PRO A 485 14.41 40.33 26.14
CA PRO A 485 14.28 39.83 24.78
C PRO A 485 14.46 40.96 23.76
N SER A 486 15.44 40.82 22.88
CA SER A 486 15.62 41.59 21.66
C SER A 486 14.40 41.40 20.75
N ILE A 487 13.77 42.49 20.32
CA ILE A 487 12.67 42.46 19.35
C ILE A 487 13.30 42.34 17.95
N ALA A 488 12.87 41.35 17.16
CA ALA A 488 13.31 41.21 15.77
C ALA A 488 12.95 42.50 14.97
N PRO A 489 13.86 43.04 14.14
CA PRO A 489 13.57 44.19 13.27
C PRO A 489 12.30 43.96 12.44
N ALA A 490 11.34 44.88 12.54
CA ALA A 490 10.06 44.78 11.84
C ALA A 490 10.20 45.21 10.37
N ILE A 491 9.71 44.38 9.45
CA ILE A 491 9.56 44.72 8.03
C ILE A 491 8.11 45.15 7.79
N PRO A 492 7.84 46.28 7.12
CA PRO A 492 6.49 46.66 6.73
C PRO A 492 5.87 45.61 5.80
N GLY A 493 4.80 44.94 6.25
CA GLY A 493 3.97 44.05 5.41
C GLY A 493 4.36 42.56 5.41
N ALA A 494 5.39 42.14 6.14
CA ALA A 494 5.80 40.73 6.23
C ALA A 494 5.98 40.31 7.70
N ARG A 495 5.58 39.07 8.04
CA ARG A 495 5.85 38.48 9.35
C ARG A 495 7.28 37.91 9.37
N PRO A 496 8.09 38.15 10.41
CA PRO A 496 9.41 37.57 10.50
C PRO A 496 9.32 36.04 10.61
N GLN A 497 10.10 35.32 9.82
CA GLN A 497 10.26 33.88 9.91
C GLN A 497 11.60 33.53 10.56
N PHE A 498 11.64 32.41 11.27
CA PHE A 498 12.83 31.88 11.93
C PHE A 498 13.10 30.46 11.45
N ALA A 499 14.36 30.15 11.11
CA ALA A 499 14.79 28.81 10.73
C ALA A 499 16.00 28.38 11.57
N ASN A 500 15.93 27.19 12.17
CA ASN A 500 17.02 26.61 12.96
C ASN A 500 17.85 25.70 12.08
N LEU A 501 19.07 26.11 11.73
CA LEU A 501 19.99 25.31 10.90
C LEU A 501 21.26 24.95 11.66
N HIS A 502 21.72 25.80 12.57
CA HIS A 502 23.01 25.64 13.23
C HIS A 502 22.90 25.63 14.76
N GLY A 503 21.79 26.11 15.33
CA GLY A 503 21.58 26.19 16.77
C GLY A 503 22.52 27.19 17.43
N GLY A 504 22.16 28.47 17.42
CA GLY A 504 22.97 29.55 17.99
C GLY A 504 22.18 30.58 18.77
N ALA A 505 22.90 31.40 19.56
CA ALA A 505 22.35 32.55 20.28
C ALA A 505 22.26 33.83 19.41
N SER A 506 22.66 33.75 18.14
CA SER A 506 22.63 34.85 17.17
C SER A 506 21.97 34.42 15.87
N ALA A 507 21.08 35.25 15.33
CA ALA A 507 20.38 35.02 14.08
C ALA A 507 20.87 35.99 12.99
N THR A 508 21.10 35.45 11.80
CA THR A 508 21.49 36.17 10.59
C THR A 508 20.30 36.25 9.63
N ALA A 509 20.09 37.41 9.01
CA ALA A 509 19.00 37.59 8.05
C ALA A 509 19.36 37.03 6.67
N TYR A 510 18.40 36.35 6.05
CA TYR A 510 18.46 35.85 4.68
C TYR A 510 17.22 36.28 3.90
N VAL A 511 17.37 36.55 2.60
CA VAL A 511 16.24 36.64 1.67
C VAL A 511 16.00 35.26 1.10
N TRP A 512 14.88 34.65 1.49
CA TRP A 512 14.44 33.39 0.93
C TRP A 512 13.55 33.63 -0.28
N LEU A 513 13.83 32.89 -1.36
CA LEU A 513 13.14 32.97 -2.64
C LEU A 513 12.59 31.59 -3.00
N LYS A 514 11.30 31.52 -3.26
CA LYS A 514 10.65 30.40 -3.92
C LYS A 514 10.33 30.78 -5.36
N LEU A 515 10.84 30.00 -6.30
CA LEU A 515 10.77 30.29 -7.73
C LEU A 515 10.27 29.08 -8.49
N ARG A 516 9.71 29.32 -9.68
CA ARG A 516 9.45 28.29 -10.69
C ARG A 516 10.24 28.63 -11.95
N ALA A 517 11.15 27.76 -12.36
CA ALA A 517 11.93 27.89 -13.59
C ALA A 517 11.50 26.85 -14.62
N ARG A 518 11.32 27.27 -15.88
CA ARG A 518 11.08 26.39 -17.03
C ARG A 518 12.32 26.31 -17.92
N TYR A 519 12.82 25.11 -18.15
CA TYR A 519 14.01 24.84 -18.95
C TYR A 519 13.59 24.26 -20.30
N LYS A 520 14.06 24.86 -21.40
CA LYS A 520 13.76 24.40 -22.77
C LYS A 520 14.93 23.57 -23.30
N GLN A 521 14.66 22.32 -23.67
CA GLN A 521 15.69 21.41 -24.18
C GLN A 521 15.80 21.54 -25.72
N GLY A 522 16.61 22.49 -26.20
CA GLY A 522 16.89 22.65 -27.64
C GLY A 522 15.73 23.12 -28.53
N ARG A 523 15.95 23.14 -29.86
CA ARG A 523 14.96 23.62 -30.85
C ARG A 523 13.87 22.55 -31.06
N GLY A 524 12.72 22.72 -30.41
CA GLY A 524 11.55 21.84 -30.53
C GLY A 524 11.53 20.64 -29.57
N GLY A 525 12.41 20.59 -28.57
CA GLY A 525 12.38 19.56 -27.53
C GLY A 525 11.43 19.90 -26.38
N ASN A 526 11.20 18.92 -25.52
CA ASN A 526 10.36 19.06 -24.34
C ASN A 526 10.91 20.13 -23.39
N SER A 527 10.01 20.75 -22.62
CA SER A 527 10.39 21.64 -21.53
C SER A 527 10.03 20.99 -20.20
N PHE A 528 10.91 21.09 -19.21
CA PHE A 528 10.59 20.70 -17.84
C PHE A 528 10.53 21.94 -16.94
N GLN A 529 9.77 21.84 -15.86
CA GLN A 529 9.63 22.89 -14.86
C GLN A 529 10.21 22.41 -13.52
N ARG A 530 10.87 23.31 -12.80
CA ARG A 530 11.40 23.05 -11.46
C ARG A 530 10.95 24.16 -10.52
N GLU A 531 10.51 23.79 -9.32
CA GLU A 531 10.41 24.73 -8.22
C GLU A 531 11.69 24.71 -7.40
N LEU A 532 12.15 25.89 -7.02
CA LEU A 532 13.42 26.13 -6.36
C LEU A 532 13.16 26.97 -5.12
N ALA A 533 13.77 26.60 -4.00
CA ALA A 533 13.72 27.36 -2.77
C ALA A 533 15.14 27.51 -2.21
N PHE A 534 15.62 28.74 -2.10
CA PHE A 534 16.94 29.02 -1.54
C PHE A 534 16.95 30.37 -0.83
N ALA A 535 17.91 30.54 0.08
CA ALA A 535 18.09 31.72 0.89
C ALA A 535 19.45 32.36 0.61
N LEU A 536 19.44 33.67 0.35
CA LEU A 536 20.64 34.48 0.10
C LEU A 536 20.98 35.31 1.35
N PRO A 537 22.23 35.29 1.84
CA PRO A 537 22.64 35.97 3.06
C PRO A 537 22.56 37.49 2.90
N CYS A 538 22.02 38.19 3.90
CA CYS A 538 21.83 39.65 3.88
C CYS A 538 22.83 40.44 4.73
N SER A 539 23.75 39.77 5.42
CA SER A 539 24.69 40.41 6.34
C SER A 539 25.84 41.12 5.61
N ASN A 540 26.23 42.31 6.08
CA ASN A 540 27.41 43.07 5.62
C ASN A 540 27.43 43.47 4.13
N LEU A 541 26.28 43.54 3.48
CA LEU A 541 26.18 43.90 2.06
C LEU A 541 26.20 45.42 1.85
N SER A 542 27.10 45.91 0.99
CA SER A 542 27.21 47.34 0.65
C SER A 542 26.24 47.77 -0.47
N SER A 543 25.79 46.80 -1.28
CA SER A 543 24.85 47.00 -2.37
C SER A 543 23.97 45.76 -2.61
N VAL A 544 22.84 45.94 -3.31
CA VAL A 544 21.93 44.82 -3.63
C VAL A 544 22.55 43.80 -4.60
N THR A 545 23.53 44.23 -5.40
CA THR A 545 24.22 43.34 -6.36
C THR A 545 25.04 42.27 -5.65
N GLU A 546 25.63 42.60 -4.50
CA GLU A 546 26.43 41.68 -3.68
C GLU A 546 25.59 40.53 -3.08
N LEU A 547 24.26 40.66 -3.04
CA LEU A 547 23.36 39.58 -2.58
C LEU A 547 23.55 38.29 -3.38
N PHE A 548 23.81 38.42 -4.68
CA PHE A 548 24.02 37.30 -5.60
C PHE A 548 25.47 36.79 -5.64
N GLU A 549 26.38 37.45 -4.92
CA GLU A 549 27.76 37.02 -4.74
C GLU A 549 27.92 36.10 -3.50
N GLY A 550 26.94 36.15 -2.58
CA GLY A 550 26.86 35.24 -1.44
C GLY A 550 26.50 33.81 -1.85
N THR A 551 27.00 32.84 -1.09
CA THR A 551 26.65 31.42 -1.31
C THR A 551 25.21 31.17 -0.85
N PRO A 552 24.30 30.74 -1.75
CA PRO A 552 22.94 30.41 -1.36
C PRO A 552 22.94 29.20 -0.44
N ILE A 553 22.03 29.19 0.52
CA ILE A 553 21.74 28.01 1.36
C ILE A 553 20.34 27.50 1.05
N GLU A 554 20.18 26.18 1.04
CA GLU A 554 18.87 25.56 0.87
C GLU A 554 18.13 25.55 2.21
N ILE A 555 16.94 26.14 2.24
CA ILE A 555 16.07 26.12 3.41
C ILE A 555 14.68 25.75 2.93
N GLU A 556 14.14 24.66 3.47
CA GLU A 556 12.76 24.27 3.21
C GLU A 556 11.78 25.18 3.93
N GLU A 557 10.63 25.42 3.30
CA GLU A 557 9.54 26.21 3.86
C GLU A 557 8.97 25.59 5.16
N SER A 558 9.09 24.26 5.30
CA SER A 558 8.73 23.50 6.50
C SER A 558 9.56 23.86 7.73
N ALA A 559 10.77 24.40 7.53
CA ALA A 559 11.67 24.81 8.61
C ALA A 559 11.32 26.17 9.21
N PHE A 560 10.32 26.89 8.67
CA PHE A 560 9.95 28.22 9.12
C PHE A 560 9.03 28.18 10.34
N SER A 561 9.42 28.95 11.36
CA SER A 561 8.59 29.27 12.51
C SER A 561 8.26 30.76 12.52
N ALA A 562 7.01 31.10 12.84
CA ALA A 562 6.59 32.48 13.09
C ALA A 562 6.95 32.96 14.51
N ALA A 563 7.38 32.05 15.40
CA ALA A 563 7.76 32.36 16.77
C ALA A 563 9.28 32.48 16.90
N ALA A 564 9.73 33.64 17.41
CA ALA A 564 11.13 33.85 17.74
C ALA A 564 11.52 32.99 18.96
N PRO A 565 12.63 32.22 18.89
CA PRO A 565 13.22 31.59 20.06
C PRO A 565 13.57 32.60 21.15
N ALA A 566 13.49 32.18 22.41
CA ALA A 566 13.91 33.01 23.53
C ALA A 566 15.40 33.35 23.40
N SER A 567 15.76 34.63 23.60
CA SER A 567 17.14 35.13 23.71
C SER A 567 18.04 35.11 22.45
N LEU A 568 17.49 35.35 21.24
CA LEU A 568 18.30 35.56 20.03
C LEU A 568 18.80 37.00 19.86
N ALA A 569 20.10 37.17 19.64
CA ALA A 569 20.68 38.42 19.12
C ALA A 569 20.50 38.49 17.60
N TYR A 570 20.11 39.64 17.06
CA TYR A 570 19.90 39.83 15.62
C TYR A 570 21.07 40.57 14.98
N ALA A 571 21.58 40.06 13.86
CA ALA A 571 22.53 40.79 13.02
C ALA A 571 21.86 42.01 12.36
N ASP A 572 22.64 43.05 12.08
CA ASP A 572 22.14 44.24 11.37
C ASP A 572 21.66 43.88 9.96
N VAL A 573 20.48 44.39 9.60
CA VAL A 573 19.90 44.24 8.26
C VAL A 573 20.04 45.57 7.50
N PRO A 574 20.62 45.59 6.29
CA PRO A 574 20.74 46.82 5.52
C PRO A 574 19.39 47.50 5.20
N ASP A 575 19.34 48.83 5.30
CA ASP A 575 18.13 49.66 5.12
C ASP A 575 17.38 49.43 3.79
N TYR A 576 18.07 49.02 2.74
CA TYR A 576 17.47 48.77 1.43
C TYR A 576 16.64 47.48 1.38
N VAL A 577 16.81 46.57 2.34
CA VAL A 577 15.97 45.36 2.54
C VAL A 577 14.70 45.71 3.31
N LEU A 578 14.74 46.73 4.17
CA LEU A 578 13.66 47.04 5.12
C LEU A 578 12.61 48.05 4.63
N SER A 579 12.91 48.95 3.68
CA SER A 579 11.86 49.79 3.04
C SER A 579 12.29 50.62 1.82
N LYS A 580 13.53 51.14 1.76
CA LYS A 580 13.90 52.15 0.73
C LYS A 580 14.42 51.57 -0.59
N GLY A 581 14.69 50.26 -0.68
CA GLY A 581 15.39 49.64 -1.81
C GLY A 581 14.60 48.66 -2.68
N LEU A 582 13.31 48.40 -2.39
CA LEU A 582 12.50 47.36 -3.03
C LEU A 582 12.54 47.37 -4.57
N LYS A 583 12.47 48.55 -5.20
CA LYS A 583 12.53 48.64 -6.68
C LYS A 583 13.88 48.26 -7.27
N ALA A 584 14.99 48.69 -6.65
CA ALA A 584 16.33 48.30 -7.11
C ALA A 584 16.55 46.80 -6.88
N PHE A 585 16.01 46.28 -5.78
CA PHE A 585 16.01 44.87 -5.42
C PHE A 585 15.26 43.98 -6.41
N ASP A 586 14.05 44.37 -6.81
CA ASP A 586 13.26 43.63 -7.81
C ASP A 586 13.93 43.59 -9.20
N VAL A 587 14.63 44.67 -9.58
CA VAL A 587 15.39 44.73 -10.84
C VAL A 587 16.61 43.81 -10.78
N THR A 588 17.41 43.90 -9.72
CA THR A 588 18.62 43.07 -9.57
C THR A 588 18.29 41.58 -9.49
N ILE A 589 17.24 41.20 -8.76
CA ILE A 589 16.76 39.82 -8.71
C ILE A 589 16.40 39.34 -10.12
N ARG A 590 15.58 40.10 -10.86
CA ARG A 590 15.19 39.73 -12.23
C ARG A 590 16.37 39.58 -13.19
N ASP A 591 17.43 40.38 -13.02
CA ASP A 591 18.58 40.40 -13.93
C ASP A 591 19.64 39.33 -13.66
N ARG A 592 19.65 38.73 -12.45
CA ARG A 592 20.69 37.79 -12.00
C ARG A 592 20.17 36.40 -11.61
N LEU A 593 18.86 36.21 -11.58
CA LEU A 593 18.22 34.96 -11.22
C LEU A 593 18.58 33.79 -12.14
N ASP A 594 18.71 34.04 -13.44
CA ASP A 594 18.99 33.02 -14.47
C ASP A 594 20.33 32.30 -14.27
N ASP A 595 21.32 33.01 -13.74
CA ASP A 595 22.62 32.42 -13.38
C ASP A 595 22.55 31.54 -12.12
N GLN A 596 21.71 31.90 -11.13
CA GLN A 596 21.56 31.13 -9.88
C GLN A 596 20.73 29.86 -10.04
N VAL A 597 19.87 29.80 -11.07
CA VAL A 597 18.99 28.66 -11.30
C VAL A 597 19.47 27.75 -12.45
N ALA A 598 20.71 27.91 -12.91
CA ALA A 598 21.29 27.04 -13.92
C ALA A 598 21.37 25.60 -13.40
N VAL A 599 21.10 24.61 -14.27
CA VAL A 599 21.16 23.19 -13.92
C VAL A 599 22.08 22.43 -14.86
N GLU A 600 22.78 21.45 -14.31
CA GLU A 600 23.50 20.46 -15.10
C GLU A 600 22.60 19.25 -15.35
N VAL A 601 22.52 18.82 -16.60
CA VAL A 601 21.80 17.62 -17.00
C VAL A 601 22.69 16.76 -17.89
N LEU A 602 22.48 15.44 -17.83
CA LEU A 602 23.11 14.52 -18.78
C LEU A 602 22.52 14.71 -20.19
N TYR A 603 23.29 14.35 -21.21
CA TYR A 603 22.89 14.44 -22.61
C TYR A 603 23.51 13.30 -23.40
N ASP A 604 22.67 12.53 -24.10
CA ASP A 604 23.15 11.50 -25.01
C ASP A 604 23.34 12.07 -26.42
N PRO A 605 24.57 12.17 -26.94
CA PRO A 605 24.83 12.71 -28.27
C PRO A 605 24.28 11.82 -29.39
N VAL A 606 24.08 10.52 -29.12
CA VAL A 606 23.60 9.54 -30.12
C VAL A 606 22.09 9.66 -30.31
N SER A 607 21.31 9.55 -29.24
CA SER A 607 19.85 9.69 -29.31
C SER A 607 19.37 11.15 -29.32
N ARG A 608 20.25 12.11 -29.03
CA ARG A 608 19.95 13.54 -28.84
C ARG A 608 18.93 13.78 -27.72
N THR A 609 18.95 12.93 -26.70
CA THR A 609 18.05 12.97 -25.56
C THR A 609 18.74 13.67 -24.40
N TYR A 610 18.04 14.64 -23.79
CA TYR A 610 18.48 15.26 -22.55
C TYR A 610 18.00 14.44 -21.36
N GLY A 611 18.81 14.43 -20.31
CA GLY A 611 18.47 13.96 -18.99
C GLY A 611 17.51 14.90 -18.28
N GLU A 612 16.83 14.36 -17.29
CA GLU A 612 16.07 15.10 -16.29
C GLU A 612 17.00 15.57 -15.16
N PHE A 613 16.51 16.50 -14.32
CA PHE A 613 17.30 17.06 -13.24
C PHE A 613 17.59 16.00 -12.16
N GLY A 614 18.86 15.84 -11.78
CA GLY A 614 19.29 14.84 -10.79
C GLY A 614 19.23 13.39 -11.30
N GLU A 615 18.95 13.21 -12.60
CA GLU A 615 18.94 11.89 -13.23
C GLU A 615 20.37 11.37 -13.38
N ASP A 616 20.60 10.13 -12.96
CA ASP A 616 21.88 9.45 -13.14
C ASP A 616 21.98 8.78 -14.53
N GLU A 617 23.20 8.35 -14.86
CA GLU A 617 23.50 7.72 -16.14
C GLU A 617 22.64 6.46 -16.40
N THR A 618 22.37 5.67 -15.37
CA THR A 618 21.62 4.41 -15.51
C THR A 618 20.15 4.68 -15.83
N VAL A 619 19.55 5.69 -15.20
CA VAL A 619 18.16 6.07 -15.43
C VAL A 619 17.99 6.68 -16.83
N LEU A 620 18.92 7.55 -17.27
CA LEU A 620 18.92 8.07 -18.64
C LEU A 620 19.05 6.94 -19.67
N ALA A 621 19.93 5.97 -19.43
CA ALA A 621 20.09 4.79 -20.29
C ALA A 621 18.79 4.00 -20.44
N MET A 622 17.99 3.85 -19.38
CA MET A 622 16.70 3.15 -19.46
C MET A 622 15.65 3.91 -20.30
N ARG A 623 15.70 5.25 -20.34
CA ARG A 623 14.74 6.08 -21.10
C ARG A 623 15.07 6.21 -22.59
N ILE A 624 16.33 6.04 -22.98
CA ILE A 624 16.75 6.21 -24.37
C ILE A 624 16.02 5.20 -25.28
N PRO A 625 15.25 5.65 -26.29
CA PRO A 625 14.54 4.76 -27.19
C PRO A 625 15.51 3.89 -27.99
N ARG A 626 15.51 2.58 -27.75
CA ARG A 626 16.38 1.64 -28.50
C ARG A 626 16.05 1.63 -29.99
N VAL A 627 17.10 1.53 -30.82
CA VAL A 627 17.02 1.58 -32.29
C VAL A 627 16.14 0.44 -32.80
N ALA A 628 15.40 0.68 -33.89
CA ALA A 628 14.46 -0.30 -34.46
C ALA A 628 15.11 -1.67 -34.81
N SER A 629 16.41 -1.71 -35.09
CA SER A 629 17.19 -2.94 -35.33
C SER A 629 17.37 -3.79 -34.07
N GLU A 630 17.58 -3.16 -32.91
CA GLU A 630 17.76 -3.83 -31.62
C GLU A 630 16.43 -4.39 -31.09
N ARG A 631 15.33 -3.68 -31.33
CA ARG A 631 13.97 -4.17 -31.01
C ARG A 631 13.64 -5.50 -31.71
N LYS A 632 14.00 -5.63 -33.00
CA LYS A 632 13.79 -6.87 -33.76
C LYS A 632 14.66 -8.02 -33.25
N LYS A 633 15.93 -7.76 -32.92
CA LYS A 633 16.83 -8.77 -32.34
C LYS A 633 16.32 -9.26 -30.98
N ARG A 634 15.86 -8.34 -30.13
CA ARG A 634 15.28 -8.64 -28.83
C ARG A 634 14.03 -9.53 -28.93
N GLN A 635 13.06 -9.16 -29.75
CA GLN A 635 11.85 -9.97 -29.97
C GLN A 635 12.18 -11.39 -30.48
N ALA A 636 13.23 -11.52 -31.30
CA ALA A 636 13.69 -12.82 -31.78
C ALA A 636 14.31 -13.69 -30.66
N ILE A 637 14.99 -13.09 -29.68
CA ILE A 637 15.55 -13.81 -28.53
C ILE A 637 14.45 -14.17 -27.54
N GLU A 638 13.56 -13.23 -27.18
CA GLU A 638 12.44 -13.45 -26.26
C GLU A 638 11.51 -14.57 -26.74
N SER A 639 11.20 -14.62 -28.05
CA SER A 639 10.38 -15.69 -28.63
C SER A 639 11.04 -17.08 -28.57
N ARG A 640 12.36 -17.15 -28.76
CA ARG A 640 13.12 -18.41 -28.60
C ARG A 640 13.16 -18.86 -27.15
N LEU A 641 13.35 -17.93 -26.23
CA LEU A 641 13.43 -18.17 -24.79
C LEU A 641 12.08 -18.66 -24.24
N ALA A 642 10.97 -18.05 -24.67
CA ALA A 642 9.62 -18.52 -24.35
C ALA A 642 9.37 -19.97 -24.81
N LYS A 643 9.79 -20.31 -26.03
CA LYS A 643 9.67 -21.68 -26.57
C LYS A 643 10.50 -22.67 -25.75
N LYS A 644 11.76 -22.34 -25.44
CA LYS A 644 12.67 -23.21 -24.68
C LYS A 644 12.22 -23.43 -23.24
N ARG A 645 11.70 -22.40 -22.57
CA ARG A 645 11.11 -22.52 -21.22
C ARG A 645 9.87 -23.42 -21.20
N SER A 646 9.01 -23.32 -22.23
CA SER A 646 7.87 -24.23 -22.39
C SER A 646 8.31 -25.69 -22.58
N ASP A 647 9.30 -25.93 -23.45
CA ASP A 647 9.87 -27.26 -23.68
C ASP A 647 10.49 -27.85 -22.40
N LEU A 648 11.18 -27.02 -21.60
CA LEU A 648 11.75 -27.40 -20.30
C LEU A 648 10.65 -27.77 -19.30
N ALA A 649 9.57 -26.98 -19.23
CA ALA A 649 8.43 -27.23 -18.34
C ALA A 649 7.77 -28.58 -18.64
N ILE A 650 7.46 -28.86 -19.92
CA ILE A 650 6.91 -30.14 -20.37
C ILE A 650 7.85 -31.31 -19.98
N LYS A 651 9.16 -31.14 -20.16
CA LYS A 651 10.13 -32.20 -19.86
C LYS A 651 10.33 -32.43 -18.37
N SER A 652 10.31 -31.38 -17.56
CA SER A 652 10.38 -31.46 -16.10
C SER A 652 9.17 -32.20 -15.51
N GLN A 653 8.00 -32.01 -16.12
CA GLN A 653 6.75 -32.68 -15.77
C GLN A 653 6.79 -34.17 -16.14
N GLU A 654 7.37 -34.53 -17.30
CA GLU A 654 7.56 -35.93 -17.72
C GLU A 654 8.51 -36.71 -16.80
N ILE A 655 9.58 -36.07 -16.29
CA ILE A 655 10.51 -36.67 -15.31
C ILE A 655 9.82 -36.84 -13.94
N SER A 656 9.01 -35.87 -13.52
CA SER A 656 8.31 -35.88 -12.24
C SER A 656 7.14 -36.89 -12.23
N GLY A 657 6.39 -36.99 -13.32
CA GLY A 657 5.34 -38.01 -13.49
C GLY A 657 5.88 -39.44 -13.41
N ARG A 658 7.09 -39.69 -13.95
CA ARG A 658 7.75 -41.01 -13.87
C ARG A 658 8.34 -41.32 -12.49
N ARG A 659 8.65 -40.31 -11.67
CA ARG A 659 9.00 -40.52 -10.25
C ARG A 659 7.78 -41.01 -9.45
N MET A 660 6.58 -40.52 -9.78
CA MET A 660 5.33 -40.96 -9.16
C MET A 660 5.01 -42.44 -9.46
N GLU A 661 5.27 -42.92 -10.68
CA GLU A 661 5.14 -44.35 -11.05
C GLU A 661 6.16 -45.27 -10.34
N LYS A 662 7.37 -44.77 -10.05
CA LYS A 662 8.37 -45.50 -9.24
C LYS A 662 7.91 -45.64 -7.78
N TRP A 663 7.26 -44.63 -7.20
CA TRP A 663 6.73 -44.72 -5.84
C TRP A 663 5.49 -45.63 -5.74
N ALA A 664 4.63 -45.64 -6.75
CA ALA A 664 3.47 -46.53 -6.81
C ALA A 664 3.84 -48.03 -6.91
N SER A 665 5.01 -48.36 -7.48
CA SER A 665 5.51 -49.75 -7.57
C SER A 665 6.36 -50.20 -6.39
N ILE A 666 6.79 -49.27 -5.52
CA ILE A 666 7.48 -49.57 -4.25
C ILE A 666 6.47 -49.73 -3.10
N GLY A 667 5.27 -49.14 -3.21
CA GLY A 667 4.17 -49.23 -2.23
C GLY A 667 3.41 -50.57 -2.16
N THR A 668 3.79 -51.58 -2.95
CA THR A 668 3.15 -52.93 -2.94
C THR A 668 4.02 -54.03 -2.32
N SER A 669 5.19 -53.71 -1.74
CA SER A 669 6.11 -54.72 -1.19
C SER A 669 6.44 -54.56 0.31
N ILE A 670 5.70 -53.74 1.06
CA ILE A 670 5.89 -53.59 2.53
C ILE A 670 4.55 -53.75 3.28
N LEU A 671 3.67 -54.66 2.83
CA LEU A 671 2.45 -55.06 3.56
C LEU A 671 2.14 -56.56 3.50
N SER A 672 3.18 -57.41 3.48
CA SER A 672 2.98 -58.84 3.73
C SER A 672 4.22 -59.49 4.33
N ASN A 673 4.48 -59.27 5.62
CA ASN A 673 5.34 -60.14 6.42
C ASN A 673 4.91 -60.13 7.90
N ILE A 674 3.64 -60.45 8.12
CA ILE A 674 3.14 -61.02 9.38
C ILE A 674 2.68 -62.45 9.04
N ASN A 675 3.09 -63.39 9.90
CA ASN A 675 2.79 -64.84 9.94
C ASN A 675 3.80 -65.82 9.34
N ILE A 676 4.71 -66.21 10.23
CA ILE A 676 5.05 -67.58 10.66
C ILE A 676 4.23 -68.73 10.00
N PHE A 677 4.99 -69.77 9.59
CA PHE A 677 4.63 -71.17 9.26
C PHE A 677 4.39 -71.59 7.80
N THR A 678 5.11 -72.68 7.46
CA THR A 678 5.00 -73.63 6.33
C THR A 678 5.76 -73.31 5.04
N GLY A 679 6.64 -74.24 4.66
CA GLY A 679 7.57 -74.11 3.54
C GLY A 679 6.97 -74.53 2.20
N ARG A 680 7.40 -73.85 1.13
CA ARG A 680 7.64 -74.44 -0.20
C ARG A 680 8.40 -73.45 -1.09
N LYS A 681 9.46 -73.94 -1.73
CA LYS A 681 10.22 -73.23 -2.77
C LYS A 681 9.31 -72.89 -3.97
N ARG A 682 9.38 -71.65 -4.46
CA ARG A 682 9.14 -71.32 -5.87
C ARG A 682 10.24 -70.37 -6.35
N THR A 683 10.97 -70.83 -7.37
CA THR A 683 12.00 -70.13 -8.12
C THR A 683 11.36 -69.03 -8.98
N VAL A 684 11.93 -67.82 -8.99
CA VAL A 684 11.57 -66.75 -9.93
C VAL A 684 12.76 -66.49 -10.85
N THR A 685 12.57 -66.76 -12.14
CA THR A 685 13.39 -66.26 -13.25
C THR A 685 12.75 -64.96 -13.76
N GLY A 686 13.52 -63.87 -13.82
CA GLY A 686 13.03 -62.60 -14.35
C GLY A 686 14.02 -61.42 -14.26
N VAL A 687 15.31 -61.64 -14.54
CA VAL A 687 16.29 -60.54 -14.67
C VAL A 687 16.26 -60.07 -16.12
N GLY A 688 15.51 -58.99 -16.41
CA GLY A 688 15.44 -58.40 -17.75
C GLY A 688 14.87 -56.97 -17.85
N GLY A 689 14.12 -56.48 -16.86
CA GLY A 689 13.39 -55.20 -16.96
C GLY A 689 14.08 -53.94 -16.40
N VAL A 690 15.20 -54.07 -15.68
CA VAL A 690 15.74 -52.97 -14.85
C VAL A 690 16.87 -52.18 -15.52
N LEU A 691 17.60 -52.79 -16.48
CA LEU A 691 18.75 -52.15 -17.13
C LEU A 691 18.38 -51.18 -18.28
N SER A 692 17.19 -51.33 -18.88
CA SER A 692 16.71 -50.43 -19.96
C SER A 692 16.17 -49.09 -19.42
N LYS A 693 15.57 -49.09 -18.22
CA LYS A 693 14.89 -47.91 -17.64
C LYS A 693 15.88 -46.86 -17.10
N ASN A 694 17.03 -47.26 -16.56
CA ASN A 694 18.04 -46.31 -16.06
C ASN A 694 18.73 -45.52 -17.19
N ARG A 695 18.93 -46.14 -18.37
CA ARG A 695 19.55 -45.47 -19.53
C ARG A 695 18.66 -44.37 -20.12
N MET A 696 17.35 -44.60 -20.13
CA MET A 696 16.37 -43.61 -20.60
C MET A 696 16.18 -42.45 -19.62
N GLU A 697 16.26 -42.69 -18.31
CA GLU A 697 16.21 -41.64 -17.28
C GLU A 697 17.42 -40.71 -17.37
N GLN A 698 18.61 -41.28 -17.56
CA GLN A 698 19.85 -40.51 -17.75
C GLN A 698 19.77 -39.65 -19.02
N THR A 699 19.29 -40.22 -20.13
CA THR A 699 19.09 -39.48 -21.39
C THR A 699 18.09 -38.32 -21.25
N ALA A 700 17.05 -38.46 -20.41
CA ALA A 700 16.08 -37.40 -20.16
C ALA A 700 16.67 -36.26 -19.30
N ARG A 701 17.54 -36.60 -18.33
CA ARG A 701 18.28 -35.61 -17.52
C ARG A 701 19.28 -34.84 -18.36
N ASP A 702 20.08 -35.55 -19.17
CA ASP A 702 21.07 -34.91 -20.07
C ASP A 702 20.41 -33.92 -21.05
N ARG A 703 19.19 -34.21 -21.50
CA ARG A 703 18.41 -33.29 -22.35
C ARG A 703 17.87 -32.07 -21.59
N LYS A 704 17.50 -32.25 -20.32
CA LYS A 704 17.05 -31.15 -19.45
C LYS A 704 18.21 -30.18 -19.20
N GLU A 705 19.39 -30.71 -18.86
CA GLU A 705 20.60 -29.92 -18.62
C GLU A 705 21.02 -29.14 -19.88
N ARG A 706 20.90 -29.74 -21.07
CA ARG A 706 21.14 -29.02 -22.33
C ARG A 706 20.15 -27.87 -22.57
N LEU A 707 18.86 -28.08 -22.28
CA LEU A 707 17.86 -27.02 -22.41
C LEU A 707 18.09 -25.88 -21.41
N GLU A 708 18.49 -26.21 -20.17
CA GLU A 708 18.84 -25.21 -19.15
C GLU A 708 20.06 -24.38 -19.58
N ALA A 709 21.09 -25.02 -20.16
CA ALA A 709 22.26 -24.31 -20.70
C ALA A 709 21.91 -23.40 -21.89
N GLU A 710 21.06 -23.85 -22.82
CA GLU A 710 20.59 -23.03 -23.94
C GLU A 710 19.72 -21.84 -23.49
N ILE A 711 18.93 -22.00 -22.42
CA ILE A 711 18.14 -20.90 -21.84
C ILE A 711 19.09 -19.87 -21.20
N ALA A 712 20.07 -20.32 -20.42
CA ALA A 712 21.06 -19.43 -19.80
C ALA A 712 21.85 -18.62 -20.84
N GLU A 713 22.23 -19.24 -21.96
CA GLU A 713 22.91 -18.54 -23.07
C GLU A 713 22.02 -17.46 -23.71
N LEU A 714 20.73 -17.76 -23.94
CA LEU A 714 19.79 -16.78 -24.48
C LEU A 714 19.48 -15.65 -23.50
N GLU A 715 19.43 -15.93 -22.20
CA GLU A 715 19.29 -14.93 -21.13
C GLU A 715 20.51 -14.00 -21.09
N GLN A 716 21.71 -14.54 -21.24
CA GLN A 716 22.94 -13.76 -21.32
C GLN A 716 22.95 -12.84 -22.57
N GLN A 717 22.58 -13.35 -23.75
CA GLN A 717 22.48 -12.54 -24.97
C GLN A 717 21.42 -11.43 -24.84
N LEU A 718 20.33 -11.67 -24.10
CA LEU A 718 19.31 -10.66 -23.82
C LEU A 718 19.83 -9.59 -22.86
N ALA A 719 20.65 -9.97 -21.86
CA ALA A 719 21.29 -9.05 -20.94
C ALA A 719 22.33 -8.16 -21.63
N GLU A 720 23.12 -8.70 -22.56
CA GLU A 720 24.08 -7.92 -23.37
C GLU A 720 23.39 -6.88 -24.26
N LEU A 721 22.18 -7.18 -24.75
CA LEU A 721 21.33 -6.24 -25.49
C LEU A 721 20.71 -5.15 -24.60
N ASN A 722 20.82 -5.26 -23.27
CA ASN A 722 20.26 -4.29 -22.33
C ASN A 722 21.21 -3.17 -21.92
N ASP A 723 22.51 -3.33 -22.16
CA ASP A 723 23.50 -2.40 -21.69
C ASP A 723 23.71 -1.26 -22.70
N ILE A 724 23.27 -0.05 -22.35
CA ILE A 724 23.65 1.16 -23.08
C ILE A 724 24.94 1.65 -22.44
N ASP A 725 25.99 1.78 -23.25
CA ASP A 725 27.27 2.35 -22.81
C ASP A 725 27.06 3.76 -22.24
N THR A 726 27.06 3.88 -20.92
CA THR A 726 26.82 5.14 -20.21
C THR A 726 27.98 6.12 -20.32
N SER A 727 29.18 5.62 -20.65
CA SER A 727 30.39 6.43 -20.78
C SER A 727 30.32 7.46 -21.91
N ARG A 728 29.31 7.36 -22.78
CA ARG A 728 29.06 8.30 -23.88
C ARG A 728 28.23 9.53 -23.49
N PHE A 729 27.68 9.59 -22.28
CA PHE A 729 26.85 10.72 -21.86
C PHE A 729 27.71 11.96 -21.57
N GLU A 730 27.22 13.11 -22.01
CA GLU A 730 27.84 14.42 -21.79
C GLU A 730 27.05 15.21 -20.75
N THR A 731 27.72 15.95 -19.87
CA THR A 731 27.03 16.91 -19.00
C THR A 731 26.86 18.24 -19.74
N ARG A 732 25.64 18.81 -19.72
CA ARG A 732 25.32 20.11 -20.31
C ARG A 732 24.61 21.02 -19.32
N THR A 733 25.06 22.26 -19.24
CA THR A 733 24.40 23.30 -18.45
C THR A 733 23.21 23.89 -19.20
N LEU A 734 22.02 23.79 -18.63
CA LEU A 734 20.81 24.44 -19.11
C LEU A 734 20.50 25.68 -18.26
N LYS A 735 20.39 26.84 -18.91
CA LYS A 735 19.93 28.09 -18.31
C LYS A 735 18.52 28.41 -18.80
N PRO A 736 17.55 28.71 -17.91
CA PRO A 736 16.24 29.16 -18.34
C PRO A 736 16.34 30.59 -18.89
N ALA A 737 15.45 30.96 -19.81
CA ALA A 737 15.36 32.36 -20.21
C ALA A 737 14.74 33.17 -19.06
N ARG A 738 15.07 34.47 -18.97
CA ARG A 738 14.53 35.36 -17.93
C ARG A 738 12.99 35.36 -17.85
N ALA A 739 12.31 35.26 -19.00
CA ALA A 739 10.85 35.18 -19.07
C ALA A 739 10.27 33.82 -18.61
N ASP A 740 11.11 32.79 -18.47
CA ASP A 740 10.74 31.44 -18.06
C ASP A 740 11.02 31.19 -16.56
N VAL A 741 11.37 32.23 -15.79
CA VAL A 741 11.53 32.20 -14.32
C VAL A 741 10.43 33.05 -13.68
N SER A 742 9.64 32.46 -12.78
CA SER A 742 8.57 33.12 -12.04
C SER A 742 8.84 33.08 -10.54
N GLU A 743 8.83 34.23 -9.87
CA GLU A 743 8.87 34.31 -8.42
C GLU A 743 7.50 33.88 -7.86
N LEU A 744 7.48 32.86 -7.00
CA LEU A 744 6.27 32.35 -6.35
C LEU A 744 6.08 32.99 -4.97
N ARG A 745 7.17 33.11 -4.21
CA ARG A 745 7.15 33.68 -2.85
C ARG A 745 8.53 34.23 -2.50
N ARG A 746 8.55 35.24 -1.65
CA ARG A 746 9.77 35.84 -1.10
C ARG A 746 9.54 36.23 0.35
N GLU A 747 10.47 35.85 1.22
CA GLU A 747 10.41 36.13 2.66
C GLU A 747 11.77 36.54 3.21
N LEU A 748 11.78 37.32 4.29
CA LEU A 748 12.99 37.49 5.10
C LEU A 748 12.98 36.44 6.21
N VAL A 749 14.04 35.65 6.29
CA VAL A 749 14.18 34.55 7.25
C VAL A 749 15.38 34.82 8.13
N TRP A 750 15.19 34.70 9.44
CA TRP A 750 16.24 34.73 10.44
C TRP A 750 16.75 33.32 10.69
N VAL A 751 17.98 33.06 10.26
CA VAL A 751 18.63 31.76 10.39
C VAL A 751 19.55 31.78 11.61
N TYR A 752 19.41 30.81 12.50
CA TYR A 752 20.21 30.68 13.73
C TYR A 752 20.71 29.25 13.97
#